data_AF-K1RET6-F1
#
_entry.id   AF-K1RET6-F1
#
_cell.length_a   1.000
_cell.length_b   1.000
_cell.length_c   1.000
_cell.angle_alpha   90.00
_cell.angle_beta   90.00
_cell.angle_gamma   90.00
#
_symmetry.space_group_name_H-M   'P 1'
#
loop_
_entity.id
_entity.type
_entity.pdbx_description
1 polymer ?
#
loop_
_entity_poly.entity_id
_entity_poly.type
_entity_poly.pdbx_seq_one_letter_code
_entity_poly.pdbx_strand_id
1 'polypeptide(L)'
;MSSEKLSLLDSIEPTDSRTQEDKKETELTDFGYSRQYKKVRISVKEGVLEKEQVDVIVNSTSDKLELRHGRGSKALLDAAGAGLQAECKQKYPMGIQKGDVAVTGPGNLRCKFIFHGSLKRYGSQDAEKIHMAFISKCLKGLDSKKLSSIAFPGLTTGLHKFPKKVAAKNTCCALAQYIDANPNTRVKEVRFVIHAEDKETYEAFCDAIKVWDLNPNLGIERKEICRFKMNQISVTIKVDKIEEERVDMIVNSVNKSLDLDKGSLCKAIITAAGSKVAEECRRDHASGVSEGNVVVTSAGNLKCEKLCHACVPPHEQKSNDVSVKVLQKIVIKCLEKADKKQLTSVALPALGTRYNNYPPRVSAAGVLKGIDQFSKSHTRSSVKIVVIVLYGGNQHEEILKAFVDEAAPYQGACSGPERGTQEFCRQQYQIELHPPEYWTEYTSDKSVKSWKADCDDDSFKLLDVDSTTYKAVEKLVQSTWQSKKLGHGRDAKGLSDLNYTSINVLKVQRLENIDLYENYCHFCSSLFNKAGVIGVFDKLSSISQGSKDIFTTDCLEEDSVLKKELYPEINEHFLFHGTKPETYKKILSQGLDFRMAKEYGMFGQGVYLAESSTKADQYTDPRTTRNKGEKRMFLARTCLGKIHLAKEKKEKLQRPPCFQTGCESDSCEHSERQRCDSVVGEGEWLFREFVTYHHYQTYPEYLITYDRI
;
A
#
# COMPACT_ATOMS: atom_id res chain seq x y z
N MET A 1 -57.11 3.26 20.12
CA MET A 1 -56.53 1.90 20.12
C MET A 1 -56.10 1.64 18.69
N SER A 2 -54.86 2.00 18.35
CA SER A 2 -53.73 1.05 18.15
C SER A 2 -54.05 0.04 17.03
N SER A 3 -53.30 -0.13 15.96
CA SER A 3 -52.00 0.39 15.50
C SER A 3 -51.75 -0.32 14.16
N GLU A 4 -51.17 0.36 13.17
CA GLU A 4 -50.22 -0.19 12.18
C GLU A 4 -50.69 -1.33 11.24
N LYS A 5 -50.22 -1.54 10.00
CA LYS A 5 -49.20 -0.94 9.14
C LYS A 5 -49.49 -1.46 7.71
N LEU A 6 -49.38 -0.57 6.73
CA LEU A 6 -49.23 -0.89 5.30
C LEU A 6 -47.81 -1.43 5.06
N SER A 7 -47.66 -2.50 4.26
CA SER A 7 -46.66 -2.65 3.16
C SER A 7 -46.27 -4.12 2.92
N LEU A 8 -46.75 -4.71 1.82
CA LEU A 8 -46.19 -5.94 1.23
C LEU A 8 -46.08 -5.71 -0.28
N LEU A 9 -44.89 -5.28 -0.71
CA LEU A 9 -44.41 -5.35 -2.09
C LEU A 9 -42.97 -5.82 -1.98
N ASP A 10 -42.80 -7.15 -1.96
CA ASP A 10 -41.49 -7.79 -2.04
C ASP A 10 -40.90 -7.59 -3.42
N SER A 11 -39.63 -7.18 -3.38
CA SER A 11 -38.81 -6.81 -4.52
C SER A 11 -38.15 -8.04 -5.12
N ILE A 12 -38.20 -8.14 -6.44
CA ILE A 12 -37.55 -9.16 -7.26
C ILE A 12 -36.04 -8.97 -7.18
N GLU A 13 -35.32 -9.90 -6.57
CA GLU A 13 -33.86 -10.03 -6.68
C GLU A 13 -33.46 -10.87 -7.91
N PRO A 14 -32.37 -10.52 -8.63
CA PRO A 14 -31.93 -11.26 -9.80
C PRO A 14 -31.12 -12.51 -9.40
N THR A 15 -31.54 -13.65 -9.95
CA THR A 15 -30.92 -14.97 -9.81
C THR A 15 -29.52 -15.03 -10.44
N ASP A 16 -28.46 -15.13 -9.64
CA ASP A 16 -27.13 -15.53 -10.09
C ASP A 16 -26.95 -17.04 -9.86
N SER A 17 -27.20 -17.82 -10.92
CA SER A 17 -27.00 -19.26 -10.93
C SER A 17 -25.52 -19.61 -11.08
N ARG A 18 -24.80 -19.64 -9.95
CA ARG A 18 -23.52 -20.37 -9.86
C ARG A 18 -23.69 -21.51 -8.87
N THR A 19 -23.45 -22.71 -9.40
CA THR A 19 -23.60 -24.01 -8.76
C THR A 19 -23.00 -24.08 -7.36
N GLN A 20 -23.86 -24.48 -6.43
CA GLN A 20 -23.66 -24.66 -5.01
C GLN A 20 -22.98 -26.02 -4.73
N GLU A 21 -21.73 -26.26 -5.19
CA GLU A 21 -21.07 -27.57 -4.97
C GLU A 21 -19.64 -27.55 -4.38
N ASP A 22 -18.97 -26.41 -4.19
CA ASP A 22 -17.56 -26.38 -3.71
C ASP A 22 -17.35 -25.91 -2.25
N LYS A 23 -18.30 -26.19 -1.34
CA LYS A 23 -18.12 -25.94 0.11
C LYS A 23 -18.11 -27.25 0.90
N LYS A 24 -16.93 -27.87 1.10
CA LYS A 24 -16.68 -28.82 2.20
C LYS A 24 -15.26 -28.69 2.82
N GLU A 25 -15.30 -28.36 4.11
CA GLU A 25 -14.45 -28.72 5.27
C GLU A 25 -12.93 -28.87 5.11
N THR A 26 -12.20 -27.88 5.65
CA THR A 26 -10.81 -28.04 6.11
C THR A 26 -10.86 -28.56 7.55
N GLU A 27 -10.28 -29.73 7.82
CA GLU A 27 -10.25 -30.32 9.17
C GLU A 27 -8.81 -30.38 9.70
N LEU A 28 -8.64 -29.99 10.97
CA LEU A 28 -7.43 -30.26 11.76
C LEU A 28 -7.44 -31.75 12.15
N THR A 29 -6.40 -32.48 11.77
CA THR A 29 -6.25 -33.91 12.08
C THR A 29 -4.92 -34.16 12.78
N ASP A 30 -4.67 -35.37 13.29
CA ASP A 30 -3.35 -35.83 13.78
C ASP A 30 -2.20 -35.69 12.75
N PHE A 31 -2.51 -35.28 11.52
CA PHE A 31 -1.59 -35.05 10.40
C PHE A 31 -1.36 -33.58 10.06
N GLY A 32 -1.83 -32.62 10.87
CA GLY A 32 -1.78 -31.19 10.54
C GLY A 32 -3.01 -30.74 9.74
N TYR A 33 -2.81 -29.94 8.69
CA TYR A 33 -3.88 -29.45 7.81
C TYR A 33 -4.15 -30.43 6.66
N SER A 34 -5.42 -30.72 6.40
CA SER A 34 -5.85 -31.53 5.26
C SER A 34 -6.99 -30.88 4.48
N ARG A 35 -7.03 -31.15 3.17
CA ARG A 35 -8.08 -30.75 2.25
C ARG A 35 -8.46 -31.90 1.36
N GLN A 36 -9.75 -32.09 1.16
CA GLN A 36 -10.28 -32.89 0.08
C GLN A 36 -10.43 -32.01 -1.18
N TYR A 37 -9.73 -32.34 -2.27
CA TYR A 37 -9.94 -31.71 -3.59
C TYR A 37 -10.42 -32.78 -4.57
N LYS A 38 -11.71 -32.71 -4.94
CA LYS A 38 -12.41 -33.77 -5.68
C LYS A 38 -12.22 -35.13 -4.98
N LYS A 39 -11.62 -36.12 -5.66
CA LYS A 39 -11.40 -37.49 -5.12
C LYS A 39 -10.02 -37.69 -4.49
N VAL A 40 -9.25 -36.61 -4.28
CA VAL A 40 -7.88 -36.66 -3.77
C VAL A 40 -7.78 -35.94 -2.43
N ARG A 41 -7.21 -36.61 -1.42
CA ARG A 41 -6.87 -36.01 -0.13
C ARG A 41 -5.47 -35.42 -0.19
N ILE A 42 -5.33 -34.17 0.23
CA ILE A 42 -4.09 -33.39 0.17
C ILE A 42 -3.80 -32.91 1.59
N SER A 43 -2.64 -33.25 2.13
CA SER A 43 -2.31 -32.99 3.54
C SER A 43 -0.90 -32.46 3.73
N VAL A 44 -0.68 -31.66 4.78
CA VAL A 44 0.63 -31.12 5.17
C VAL A 44 0.92 -31.54 6.59
N LYS A 45 2.04 -32.25 6.77
CA LYS A 45 2.44 -32.89 8.02
C LYS A 45 3.86 -32.48 8.40
N GLU A 46 4.08 -32.22 9.68
CA GLU A 46 5.44 -32.15 10.23
C GLU A 46 6.03 -33.56 10.39
N GLY A 47 7.23 -33.78 9.86
CA GLY A 47 7.88 -35.09 9.95
C GLY A 47 9.10 -35.24 9.06
N VAL A 48 9.57 -36.48 8.96
CA VAL A 48 10.71 -36.86 8.13
C VAL A 48 10.25 -37.82 7.03
N LEU A 49 10.70 -37.58 5.81
CA LEU A 49 10.16 -38.23 4.60
C LEU A 49 10.49 -39.73 4.55
N GLU A 50 11.65 -40.13 5.08
CA GLU A 50 12.13 -41.51 5.13
C GLU A 50 11.31 -42.45 6.04
N LYS A 51 10.44 -41.90 6.90
CA LYS A 51 9.54 -42.69 7.76
C LYS A 51 8.13 -42.85 7.20
N GLU A 52 7.84 -42.24 6.05
CA GLU A 52 6.50 -42.22 5.49
C GLU A 52 6.12 -43.55 4.85
N GLN A 53 4.84 -43.89 4.98
CA GLN A 53 4.23 -45.11 4.44
C GLN A 53 3.25 -44.71 3.34
N VAL A 54 3.75 -44.67 2.11
CA VAL A 54 3.03 -44.26 0.89
C VAL A 54 3.55 -45.09 -0.29
N ASP A 55 2.82 -45.14 -1.40
CA ASP A 55 3.28 -45.90 -2.58
C ASP A 55 4.55 -45.29 -3.17
N VAL A 56 4.66 -43.96 -3.21
CA VAL A 56 5.82 -43.25 -3.79
C VAL A 56 6.35 -42.15 -2.87
N ILE A 57 7.66 -42.11 -2.70
CA ILE A 57 8.37 -40.99 -2.07
C ILE A 57 9.09 -40.17 -3.14
N VAL A 58 8.98 -38.84 -3.08
CA VAL A 58 9.65 -37.94 -4.02
C VAL A 58 10.93 -37.39 -3.41
N ASN A 59 12.04 -37.54 -4.13
CA ASN A 59 13.34 -37.00 -3.78
C ASN A 59 13.73 -35.87 -4.75
N SER A 60 14.36 -34.82 -4.23
CA SER A 60 15.02 -33.79 -5.05
C SER A 60 16.53 -33.86 -4.84
N THR A 61 17.28 -34.05 -5.94
CA THR A 61 18.72 -34.25 -5.94
C THR A 61 19.37 -33.59 -7.18
N SER A 62 20.66 -33.81 -7.40
CA SER A 62 21.37 -33.33 -8.58
C SER A 62 20.92 -34.05 -9.86
N ASP A 63 21.25 -33.48 -11.02
CA ASP A 63 21.08 -34.13 -12.33
C ASP A 63 21.90 -35.42 -12.45
N LYS A 64 23.01 -35.52 -11.72
CA LYS A 64 23.82 -36.75 -11.61
C LYS A 64 23.28 -37.79 -10.62
N LEU A 65 22.13 -37.53 -9.98
CA LEU A 65 21.51 -38.42 -8.98
C LEU A 65 22.48 -38.81 -7.85
N GLU A 66 23.29 -37.85 -7.41
CA GLU A 66 24.21 -38.05 -6.28
C GLU A 66 23.47 -37.82 -4.97
N LEU A 67 23.02 -38.91 -4.37
CA LEU A 67 22.09 -38.85 -3.25
C LEU A 67 22.75 -38.43 -1.93
N ARG A 68 24.08 -38.42 -1.88
CA ARG A 68 24.88 -37.96 -0.72
C ARG A 68 24.84 -36.44 -0.56
N HIS A 69 24.45 -35.70 -1.60
CA HIS A 69 24.40 -34.24 -1.59
C HIS A 69 22.98 -33.74 -1.30
N GLY A 70 22.88 -32.86 -0.29
CA GLY A 70 21.62 -32.27 0.17
C GLY A 70 20.99 -33.05 1.33
N ARG A 71 20.55 -32.32 2.37
CA ARG A 71 20.07 -32.89 3.63
C ARG A 71 18.98 -33.97 3.44
N GLY A 72 17.93 -33.66 2.67
CA GLY A 72 16.82 -34.59 2.44
C GLY A 72 17.21 -35.82 1.60
N SER A 73 17.99 -35.63 0.54
CA SER A 73 18.44 -36.76 -0.29
C SER A 73 19.38 -37.69 0.47
N LYS A 74 20.25 -37.12 1.33
CA LYS A 74 21.14 -37.90 2.18
C LYS A 74 20.36 -38.71 3.22
N ALA A 75 19.39 -38.10 3.88
CA ALA A 75 18.53 -38.80 4.84
C ALA A 75 17.79 -39.99 4.20
N LEU A 76 17.25 -39.81 2.99
CA LEU A 76 16.65 -40.91 2.22
C LEU A 76 17.66 -42.00 1.87
N LEU A 77 18.89 -41.65 1.45
CA LEU A 77 19.93 -42.63 1.14
C LEU A 77 20.34 -43.43 2.39
N ASP A 78 20.54 -42.76 3.52
CA ASP A 78 20.95 -43.40 4.77
C ASP A 78 19.88 -44.41 5.22
N ALA A 79 18.60 -44.05 5.11
CA ALA A 79 17.48 -44.91 5.48
C ALA A 79 17.22 -46.04 4.47
N ALA A 80 17.34 -45.78 3.16
CA ALA A 80 17.11 -46.78 2.11
C ALA A 80 18.26 -47.78 1.96
N GLY A 81 19.48 -47.40 2.36
CA GLY A 81 20.71 -48.18 2.21
C GLY A 81 21.48 -47.87 0.92
N ALA A 82 22.76 -48.24 0.91
CA ALA A 82 23.70 -47.91 -0.18
C ALA A 82 23.28 -48.46 -1.57
N GLY A 83 22.45 -49.51 -1.59
CA GLY A 83 21.90 -50.09 -2.82
C GLY A 83 21.10 -49.08 -3.65
N LEU A 84 20.46 -48.10 -3.01
CA LEU A 84 19.70 -47.05 -3.72
C LEU A 84 20.60 -46.21 -4.64
N GLN A 85 21.80 -45.83 -4.17
CA GLN A 85 22.75 -45.09 -4.97
C GLN A 85 23.32 -45.94 -6.12
N ALA A 86 23.54 -47.25 -5.89
CA ALA A 86 23.99 -48.17 -6.92
C ALA A 86 22.94 -48.32 -8.03
N GLU A 87 21.66 -48.42 -7.67
CA GLU A 87 20.55 -48.48 -8.63
C GLU A 87 20.46 -47.20 -9.47
N CYS A 88 20.61 -46.01 -8.86
CA CYS A 88 20.68 -44.75 -9.61
C CYS A 88 21.79 -44.76 -10.66
N LYS A 89 22.99 -45.21 -10.29
CA LYS A 89 24.15 -45.28 -11.21
C LYS A 89 23.95 -46.30 -12.32
N GLN A 90 23.32 -47.44 -12.02
CA GLN A 90 23.06 -48.50 -12.98
C GLN A 90 21.99 -48.09 -14.01
N LYS A 91 20.86 -47.52 -13.55
CA LYS A 91 19.73 -47.15 -14.42
C LYS A 91 19.95 -45.84 -15.17
N TYR A 92 20.69 -44.91 -14.57
CA TYR A 92 20.89 -43.57 -15.10
C TYR A 92 22.38 -43.19 -15.10
N PRO A 93 23.24 -43.92 -15.83
CA PRO A 93 24.69 -43.73 -15.80
C PRO A 93 25.13 -42.32 -16.24
N MET A 94 24.31 -41.64 -17.06
CA MET A 94 24.56 -40.27 -17.51
C MET A 94 23.84 -39.19 -16.68
N GLY A 95 23.01 -39.59 -15.71
CA GLY A 95 22.10 -38.71 -14.98
C GLY A 95 20.76 -38.48 -15.69
N ILE A 96 20.04 -37.44 -15.27
CA ILE A 96 18.74 -37.00 -15.81
C ILE A 96 18.76 -35.51 -16.17
N GLN A 97 17.88 -35.07 -17.07
CA GLN A 97 17.75 -33.65 -17.36
C GLN A 97 16.97 -32.92 -16.26
N LYS A 98 17.11 -31.59 -16.22
CA LYS A 98 16.36 -30.74 -15.31
C LYS A 98 14.86 -30.84 -15.61
N GLY A 99 14.09 -31.26 -14.61
CA GLY A 99 12.65 -31.50 -14.71
C GLY A 99 12.25 -32.93 -15.06
N ASP A 100 13.20 -33.85 -15.20
CA ASP A 100 12.90 -35.28 -15.38
C ASP A 100 12.74 -36.02 -14.05
N VAL A 101 12.14 -37.21 -14.14
CA VAL A 101 11.89 -38.10 -13.02
C VAL A 101 12.64 -39.41 -13.26
N ALA A 102 13.65 -39.70 -12.45
CA ALA A 102 14.26 -41.02 -12.35
C ALA A 102 13.51 -41.89 -11.34
N VAL A 103 13.38 -43.18 -11.61
CA VAL A 103 12.61 -44.11 -10.78
C VAL A 103 13.47 -45.29 -10.33
N THR A 104 13.52 -45.49 -9.02
CA THR A 104 14.24 -46.59 -8.35
C THR A 104 13.30 -47.39 -7.45
N GLY A 105 13.78 -48.53 -6.97
CA GLY A 105 13.13 -49.29 -5.90
C GLY A 105 13.21 -48.57 -4.55
N PRO A 106 12.56 -49.11 -3.51
CA PRO A 106 12.45 -48.44 -2.22
C PRO A 106 13.68 -48.62 -1.32
N GLY A 107 14.60 -49.53 -1.65
CA GLY A 107 15.61 -50.01 -0.70
C GLY A 107 14.93 -50.54 0.56
N ASN A 108 15.35 -50.05 1.73
CA ASN A 108 14.76 -50.38 3.03
C ASN A 108 13.57 -49.47 3.43
N LEU A 109 13.15 -48.52 2.58
CA LEU A 109 12.03 -47.62 2.90
C LEU A 109 10.67 -48.34 2.79
N ARG A 110 9.67 -47.82 3.50
CA ARG A 110 8.29 -48.33 3.48
C ARG A 110 7.45 -47.72 2.35
N CYS A 111 8.00 -47.68 1.14
CA CYS A 111 7.30 -47.31 -0.09
C CYS A 111 7.50 -48.36 -1.18
N LYS A 112 6.89 -48.18 -2.35
CA LYS A 112 7.10 -49.07 -3.52
C LYS A 112 8.15 -48.53 -4.48
N PHE A 113 8.22 -47.21 -4.65
CA PHE A 113 9.19 -46.56 -5.53
C PHE A 113 9.65 -45.21 -4.96
N ILE A 114 10.84 -44.78 -5.38
CA ILE A 114 11.34 -43.42 -5.15
C ILE A 114 11.44 -42.70 -6.49
N PHE A 115 10.86 -41.50 -6.56
CA PHE A 115 10.89 -40.64 -7.73
C PHE A 115 11.91 -39.52 -7.50
N HIS A 116 13.04 -39.58 -8.20
CA HIS A 116 14.14 -38.63 -8.08
C HIS A 116 14.04 -37.53 -9.13
N GLY A 117 14.04 -36.29 -8.69
CA GLY A 117 13.98 -35.10 -9.54
C GLY A 117 15.20 -34.20 -9.43
N SER A 118 15.64 -33.68 -10.57
CA SER A 118 16.62 -32.60 -10.63
C SER A 118 15.92 -31.31 -11.08
N LEU A 119 16.00 -30.26 -10.26
CA LEU A 119 15.27 -29.01 -10.49
C LEU A 119 16.22 -27.84 -10.74
N LYS A 120 15.67 -26.73 -11.24
CA LYS A 120 16.42 -25.48 -11.44
C LYS A 120 16.33 -24.60 -10.19
N ARG A 121 17.33 -23.74 -10.01
CA ARG A 121 17.34 -22.73 -8.96
C ARG A 121 16.34 -21.62 -9.30
N TYR A 122 15.70 -21.04 -8.28
CA TYR A 122 14.81 -19.89 -8.42
C TYR A 122 15.49 -18.72 -9.14
N GLY A 123 14.74 -18.01 -9.98
CA GLY A 123 15.24 -16.94 -10.84
C GLY A 123 15.93 -17.39 -12.14
N SER A 124 16.20 -18.69 -12.30
CA SER A 124 16.72 -19.23 -13.58
C SER A 124 15.62 -19.33 -14.63
N GLN A 125 15.97 -19.25 -15.91
CA GLN A 125 15.03 -19.42 -17.02
C GLN A 125 14.23 -20.72 -16.89
N ASP A 126 12.90 -20.61 -17.00
CA ASP A 126 11.92 -21.70 -16.87
C ASP A 126 11.88 -22.42 -15.51
N ALA A 127 12.48 -21.89 -14.45
CA ALA A 127 12.56 -22.59 -13.16
C ALA A 127 11.18 -23.01 -12.62
N GLU A 128 10.21 -22.10 -12.63
CA GLU A 128 8.85 -22.37 -12.16
C GLU A 128 8.08 -23.32 -13.07
N LYS A 129 8.23 -23.17 -14.39
CA LYS A 129 7.65 -24.08 -15.38
C LYS A 129 8.16 -25.50 -15.19
N ILE A 130 9.47 -25.66 -14.97
CA ILE A 130 10.11 -26.96 -14.69
C ILE A 130 9.63 -27.54 -13.36
N HIS A 131 9.49 -26.72 -12.32
CA HIS A 131 8.93 -27.13 -11.03
C HIS A 131 7.51 -27.70 -11.18
N MET A 132 6.62 -26.95 -11.83
CA MET A 132 5.23 -27.38 -12.08
C MET A 132 5.17 -28.66 -12.95
N ALA A 133 5.96 -28.70 -14.02
CA ALA A 133 6.01 -29.85 -14.92
C ALA A 133 6.53 -31.11 -14.22
N PHE A 134 7.51 -30.96 -13.31
CA PHE A 134 8.03 -32.07 -12.51
C PHE A 134 6.95 -32.68 -11.60
N ILE A 135 6.18 -31.84 -10.88
CA ILE A 135 5.05 -32.31 -10.06
C ILE A 135 4.04 -33.10 -10.93
N SER A 136 3.68 -32.55 -12.10
CA SER A 136 2.79 -33.23 -13.04
C SER A 136 3.36 -34.58 -13.52
N LYS A 137 4.67 -34.65 -13.83
CA LYS A 137 5.34 -35.90 -14.21
C LYS A 137 5.34 -36.93 -13.08
N CYS A 138 5.53 -36.52 -11.82
CA CYS A 138 5.42 -37.41 -10.67
C CYS A 138 4.01 -38.02 -10.56
N LEU A 139 2.96 -37.22 -10.71
CA LEU A 139 1.58 -37.72 -10.64
C LEU A 139 1.24 -38.65 -11.81
N LYS A 140 1.68 -38.31 -13.03
CA LYS A 140 1.59 -39.22 -14.20
C LYS A 140 2.34 -40.54 -13.97
N GLY A 141 3.51 -40.47 -13.35
CA GLY A 141 4.31 -41.63 -12.97
C GLY A 141 3.54 -42.54 -11.99
N LEU A 142 2.90 -41.94 -10.98
CA LEU A 142 2.07 -42.65 -10.00
C LEU A 142 0.91 -43.40 -10.69
N ASP A 143 0.17 -42.70 -11.55
CA ASP A 143 -0.98 -43.26 -12.28
C ASP A 143 -0.57 -44.36 -13.26
N SER A 144 0.51 -44.17 -14.03
CA SER A 144 1.01 -45.17 -14.98
C SER A 144 1.41 -46.48 -14.29
N LYS A 145 1.83 -46.40 -13.02
CA LYS A 145 2.18 -47.56 -12.18
C LYS A 145 0.99 -48.13 -11.40
N LYS A 146 -0.21 -47.59 -11.60
CA LYS A 146 -1.45 -47.99 -10.91
C LYS A 146 -1.35 -47.85 -9.38
N LEU A 147 -0.68 -46.81 -8.91
CA LEU A 147 -0.48 -46.48 -7.49
C LEU A 147 -1.42 -45.35 -7.05
N SER A 148 -1.53 -45.10 -5.75
CA SER A 148 -2.57 -44.24 -5.18
C SER A 148 -2.09 -43.18 -4.18
N SER A 149 -0.90 -43.33 -3.60
CA SER A 149 -0.39 -42.40 -2.57
C SER A 149 1.04 -41.92 -2.86
N ILE A 150 1.29 -40.62 -2.67
CA ILE A 150 2.61 -40.01 -2.91
C ILE A 150 2.95 -38.97 -1.84
N ALA A 151 4.21 -38.98 -1.37
CA ALA A 151 4.73 -37.98 -0.43
C ALA A 151 5.80 -37.10 -1.09
N PHE A 152 5.62 -35.78 -0.95
CA PHE A 152 6.55 -34.75 -1.39
C PHE A 152 7.23 -34.08 -0.18
N PRO A 153 8.52 -33.72 -0.27
CA PRO A 153 9.15 -32.81 0.67
C PRO A 153 8.69 -31.36 0.40
N GLY A 154 9.21 -30.41 1.18
CA GLY A 154 9.23 -28.98 0.83
C GLY A 154 10.08 -28.73 -0.42
N LEU A 155 9.58 -29.17 -1.58
CA LEU A 155 10.31 -29.22 -2.83
C LEU A 155 10.83 -27.82 -3.21
N THR A 156 12.06 -27.74 -3.69
CA THR A 156 12.80 -26.52 -4.11
C THR A 156 13.06 -25.43 -3.06
N THR A 157 12.52 -25.54 -1.84
CA THR A 157 12.65 -24.51 -0.80
C THR A 157 14.01 -24.47 -0.10
N GLY A 158 14.86 -25.47 -0.34
CA GLY A 158 16.24 -25.56 0.18
C GLY A 158 17.29 -25.16 -0.86
N LEU A 159 18.01 -26.15 -1.39
CA LEU A 159 19.15 -25.96 -2.32
C LEU A 159 18.81 -25.08 -3.55
N HIS A 160 17.58 -25.17 -4.03
CA HIS A 160 17.11 -24.47 -5.21
C HIS A 160 16.52 -23.07 -4.92
N LYS A 161 16.50 -22.63 -3.64
CA LYS A 161 16.17 -21.27 -3.19
C LYS A 161 14.83 -20.69 -3.67
N PHE A 162 13.81 -21.53 -3.91
CA PHE A 162 12.47 -20.99 -4.15
C PHE A 162 11.95 -20.33 -2.87
N PRO A 163 11.33 -19.12 -2.96
CA PRO A 163 10.56 -18.57 -1.86
C PRO A 163 9.49 -19.58 -1.42
N LYS A 164 9.35 -19.79 -0.11
CA LYS A 164 8.51 -20.86 0.47
C LYS A 164 7.07 -20.80 -0.04
N LYS A 165 6.48 -19.60 -0.06
CA LYS A 165 5.12 -19.34 -0.56
C LYS A 165 4.97 -19.64 -2.05
N VAL A 166 5.96 -19.29 -2.87
CA VAL A 166 5.95 -19.56 -4.32
C VAL A 166 6.04 -21.06 -4.59
N ALA A 167 6.93 -21.77 -3.89
CA ALA A 167 7.05 -23.23 -4.02
C ALA A 167 5.76 -23.95 -3.62
N ALA A 168 5.15 -23.57 -2.49
CA ALA A 168 3.89 -24.15 -2.00
C ALA A 168 2.75 -23.93 -3.00
N LYS A 169 2.59 -22.69 -3.49
CA LYS A 169 1.55 -22.33 -4.46
C LYS A 169 1.72 -23.04 -5.79
N ASN A 170 2.93 -23.02 -6.37
CA ASN A 170 3.20 -23.70 -7.64
C ASN A 170 2.96 -25.22 -7.51
N THR A 171 3.36 -25.83 -6.41
CA THR A 171 3.08 -27.26 -6.17
C THR A 171 1.58 -27.54 -6.11
N CYS A 172 0.80 -26.75 -5.36
CA CYS A 172 -0.66 -26.93 -5.26
C CYS A 172 -1.37 -26.69 -6.60
N CYS A 173 -0.94 -25.67 -7.35
CA CYS A 173 -1.48 -25.35 -8.68
C CYS A 173 -1.22 -26.49 -9.68
N ALA A 174 0.00 -27.02 -9.75
CA ALA A 174 0.32 -28.17 -10.58
C ALA A 174 -0.49 -29.42 -10.20
N LEU A 175 -0.73 -29.62 -8.90
CA LEU A 175 -1.56 -30.71 -8.40
C LEU A 175 -3.00 -30.58 -8.89
N ALA A 176 -3.61 -29.40 -8.73
CA ALA A 176 -4.97 -29.15 -9.16
C ALA A 176 -5.12 -29.27 -10.67
N GLN A 177 -4.23 -28.66 -11.45
CA GLN A 177 -4.22 -28.79 -12.92
C GLN A 177 -4.17 -30.24 -13.36
N TYR A 178 -3.36 -31.07 -12.69
CA TYR A 178 -3.31 -32.49 -12.99
C TYR A 178 -4.62 -33.21 -12.64
N ILE A 179 -5.16 -32.98 -11.45
CA ILE A 179 -6.42 -33.62 -10.99
C ILE A 179 -7.59 -33.21 -11.89
N ASP A 180 -7.65 -31.94 -12.29
CA ASP A 180 -8.68 -31.39 -13.16
C ASP A 180 -8.60 -31.98 -14.57
N ALA A 181 -7.39 -32.11 -15.12
CA ALA A 181 -7.17 -32.73 -16.43
C ALA A 181 -7.35 -34.26 -16.41
N ASN A 182 -7.35 -34.91 -15.23
CA ASN A 182 -7.40 -36.36 -15.08
C ASN A 182 -8.46 -36.78 -14.04
N PRO A 183 -9.77 -36.58 -14.31
CA PRO A 183 -10.84 -36.86 -13.33
C PRO A 183 -10.93 -38.33 -12.89
N ASN A 184 -10.37 -39.25 -13.68
CA ASN A 184 -10.30 -40.69 -13.41
C ASN A 184 -8.95 -41.15 -12.83
N THR A 185 -8.13 -40.22 -12.34
CA THR A 185 -6.84 -40.52 -11.72
C THR A 185 -6.97 -41.52 -10.56
N ARG A 186 -5.95 -42.38 -10.39
CA ARG A 186 -5.86 -43.33 -9.28
C ARG A 186 -5.23 -42.69 -8.05
N VAL A 187 -4.60 -41.54 -8.18
CA VAL A 187 -4.12 -40.75 -7.05
C VAL A 187 -5.29 -40.50 -6.09
N LYS A 188 -5.13 -40.97 -4.85
CA LYS A 188 -6.07 -40.78 -3.73
C LYS A 188 -5.49 -39.92 -2.63
N GLU A 189 -4.17 -39.94 -2.45
CA GLU A 189 -3.52 -39.23 -1.36
C GLU A 189 -2.21 -38.57 -1.80
N VAL A 190 -2.09 -37.28 -1.51
CA VAL A 190 -0.86 -36.50 -1.64
C VAL A 190 -0.50 -35.90 -0.29
N ARG A 191 0.71 -36.16 0.19
CA ARG A 191 1.19 -35.68 1.49
C ARG A 191 2.43 -34.81 1.31
N PHE A 192 2.42 -33.61 1.88
CA PHE A 192 3.60 -32.76 2.01
C PHE A 192 4.20 -32.97 3.38
N VAL A 193 5.45 -33.44 3.44
CA VAL A 193 6.11 -33.83 4.69
C VAL A 193 7.27 -32.88 4.90
N ILE A 194 7.09 -31.97 5.87
CA ILE A 194 8.00 -30.86 6.14
C ILE A 194 8.71 -31.12 7.46
N HIS A 195 10.03 -30.94 7.50
CA HIS A 195 10.80 -31.12 8.74
C HIS A 195 10.31 -30.15 9.83
N ALA A 196 10.19 -30.61 11.07
CA ALA A 196 9.65 -29.81 12.18
C ALA A 196 10.43 -28.50 12.46
N GLU A 197 11.69 -28.43 12.03
CA GLU A 197 12.51 -27.22 12.13
C GLU A 197 12.21 -26.18 11.02
N ASP A 198 11.57 -26.55 9.91
CA ASP A 198 11.25 -25.66 8.78
C ASP A 198 9.81 -25.13 8.88
N LYS A 199 9.54 -24.40 9.97
CA LYS A 199 8.22 -23.82 10.28
C LYS A 199 7.68 -22.94 9.16
N GLU A 200 8.54 -22.12 8.54
CA GLU A 200 8.14 -21.24 7.44
C GLU A 200 7.63 -22.01 6.21
N THR A 201 8.29 -23.13 5.86
CA THR A 201 7.80 -23.98 4.76
C THR A 201 6.51 -24.67 5.15
N TYR A 202 6.40 -25.15 6.39
CA TYR A 202 5.19 -25.79 6.90
C TYR A 202 3.99 -24.83 6.82
N GLU A 203 4.14 -23.61 7.34
CA GLU A 203 3.12 -22.56 7.30
C GLU A 203 2.76 -22.19 5.85
N ALA A 204 3.74 -22.00 4.97
CA ALA A 204 3.48 -21.68 3.56
C ALA A 204 2.63 -22.74 2.84
N PHE A 205 2.88 -24.03 3.12
CA PHE A 205 2.07 -25.12 2.58
C PHE A 205 0.70 -25.22 3.26
N CYS A 206 0.61 -25.00 4.57
CA CYS A 206 -0.66 -24.94 5.27
C CYS A 206 -1.57 -23.82 4.73
N ASP A 207 -1.01 -22.64 4.48
CA ASP A 207 -1.74 -21.51 3.92
C ASP A 207 -2.17 -21.77 2.47
N ALA A 208 -1.28 -22.33 1.65
CA ALA A 208 -1.61 -22.72 0.27
C ALA A 208 -2.76 -23.74 0.23
N ILE A 209 -2.78 -24.71 1.14
CA ILE A 209 -3.89 -25.66 1.28
C ILE A 209 -5.15 -24.99 1.82
N LYS A 210 -5.05 -24.14 2.85
CA LYS A 210 -6.21 -23.48 3.45
C LYS A 210 -6.92 -22.54 2.49
N VAL A 211 -6.17 -21.70 1.78
CA VAL A 211 -6.74 -20.73 0.83
C VAL A 211 -7.19 -21.42 -0.45
N TRP A 212 -6.42 -22.42 -0.93
CA TRP A 212 -6.69 -23.17 -2.16
C TRP A 212 -7.04 -22.29 -3.37
N ASP A 213 -6.35 -21.16 -3.48
CA ASP A 213 -6.43 -20.29 -4.64
C ASP A 213 -5.61 -20.91 -5.79
N LEU A 214 -6.32 -21.67 -6.62
CA LEU A 214 -5.78 -22.42 -7.75
C LEU A 214 -5.60 -21.58 -9.02
N ASN A 215 -5.84 -20.27 -8.95
CA ASN A 215 -5.62 -19.42 -10.12
C ASN A 215 -4.10 -19.37 -10.41
N PRO A 216 -3.63 -19.93 -11.55
CA PRO A 216 -2.22 -19.87 -11.93
C PRO A 216 -1.76 -18.41 -12.15
N ASN A 217 -2.71 -17.47 -12.18
CA ASN A 217 -2.51 -16.06 -12.45
C ASN A 217 -2.54 -15.16 -11.22
N LEU A 218 -2.69 -15.67 -9.98
CA LEU A 218 -2.39 -14.89 -8.78
C LEU A 218 -0.88 -14.90 -8.44
N GLY A 219 -0.05 -14.79 -9.48
CA GLY A 219 1.26 -14.15 -9.42
C GLY A 219 1.27 -12.78 -10.12
N ILE A 220 0.13 -12.35 -10.67
CA ILE A 220 -0.06 -11.03 -11.25
C ILE A 220 -0.68 -10.15 -10.16
N GLU A 221 0.13 -9.30 -9.53
CA GLU A 221 -0.39 -8.19 -8.72
C GLU A 221 -1.25 -7.33 -9.65
N ARG A 222 -2.56 -7.56 -9.68
CA ARG A 222 -3.48 -6.73 -10.46
C ARG A 222 -3.57 -5.38 -9.78
N LYS A 223 -2.99 -4.37 -10.41
CA LYS A 223 -2.83 -3.07 -9.77
C LYS A 223 -2.86 -1.98 -10.82
N GLU A 224 -3.78 -1.04 -10.62
CA GLU A 224 -3.65 0.26 -11.27
C GLU A 224 -2.45 0.97 -10.65
N ILE A 225 -1.48 1.32 -11.48
CA ILE A 225 -0.21 1.91 -11.06
C ILE A 225 -0.35 3.43 -11.00
N CYS A 226 -0.85 4.01 -12.08
CA CYS A 226 -1.14 5.43 -12.14
C CYS A 226 -2.13 5.73 -13.25
N ARG A 227 -2.78 6.89 -13.12
CA ARG A 227 -3.71 7.44 -14.10
C ARG A 227 -3.44 8.93 -14.24
N PHE A 228 -3.41 9.41 -15.48
CA PHE A 228 -3.17 10.81 -15.78
C PHE A 228 -3.80 11.20 -17.12
N LYS A 229 -3.76 12.49 -17.47
CA LYS A 229 -4.29 12.99 -18.74
C LYS A 229 -3.17 13.54 -19.61
N MET A 230 -3.16 13.12 -20.88
CA MET A 230 -2.41 13.77 -21.94
C MET A 230 -3.40 14.50 -22.83
N ASN A 231 -3.56 15.81 -22.61
CA ASN A 231 -4.60 16.63 -23.25
C ASN A 231 -6.00 15.99 -23.04
N GLN A 232 -6.68 15.62 -24.13
CA GLN A 232 -8.01 15.01 -24.15
C GLN A 232 -8.02 13.50 -23.86
N ILE A 233 -6.86 12.85 -23.69
CA ILE A 233 -6.74 11.39 -23.53
C ILE A 233 -6.44 11.06 -22.08
N SER A 234 -7.29 10.24 -21.45
CA SER A 234 -7.02 9.60 -20.16
C SER A 234 -6.12 8.39 -20.36
N VAL A 235 -4.94 8.40 -19.75
CA VAL A 235 -3.96 7.31 -19.80
C VAL A 235 -3.93 6.61 -18.45
N THR A 236 -4.10 5.28 -18.46
CA THR A 236 -3.99 4.44 -17.26
C THR A 236 -2.85 3.44 -17.46
N ILE A 237 -1.91 3.37 -16.52
CA ILE A 237 -0.89 2.31 -16.48
C ILE A 237 -1.31 1.33 -15.41
N LYS A 238 -1.40 0.03 -15.77
CA LYS A 238 -1.74 -1.01 -14.81
C LYS A 238 -0.98 -2.31 -15.08
N VAL A 239 -0.81 -3.08 -14.02
CA VAL A 239 -0.36 -4.47 -14.10
C VAL A 239 -1.61 -5.34 -14.22
N ASP A 240 -1.80 -5.98 -15.36
CA ASP A 240 -2.98 -6.82 -15.65
C ASP A 240 -2.71 -7.74 -16.86
N LYS A 241 -3.73 -8.47 -17.31
CA LYS A 241 -3.69 -9.25 -18.55
C LYS A 241 -4.41 -8.54 -19.68
N ILE A 242 -3.66 -8.22 -20.74
CA ILE A 242 -4.21 -7.43 -21.84
C ILE A 242 -5.36 -8.13 -22.59
N GLU A 243 -5.35 -9.46 -22.65
CA GLU A 243 -6.39 -10.27 -23.29
C GLU A 243 -7.72 -10.29 -22.52
N GLU A 244 -7.74 -9.84 -21.26
CA GLU A 244 -8.94 -9.76 -20.42
C GLU A 244 -9.56 -8.33 -20.41
N GLU A 245 -8.89 -7.35 -21.04
CA GLU A 245 -9.28 -5.94 -21.04
C GLU A 245 -10.63 -5.69 -21.73
N ARG A 246 -11.35 -4.70 -21.20
CA ARG A 246 -12.59 -4.18 -21.77
C ARG A 246 -12.33 -2.80 -22.36
N VAL A 247 -11.81 -2.81 -23.58
CA VAL A 247 -11.56 -1.62 -24.42
C VAL A 247 -12.08 -1.90 -25.83
N ASP A 248 -12.20 -0.89 -26.67
CA ASP A 248 -12.71 -1.05 -28.04
C ASP A 248 -11.66 -1.72 -28.94
N MET A 249 -10.37 -1.47 -28.68
CA MET A 249 -9.28 -2.08 -29.43
C MET A 249 -8.10 -2.53 -28.55
N ILE A 250 -7.64 -3.76 -28.75
CA ILE A 250 -6.40 -4.27 -28.15
C ILE A 250 -5.26 -4.22 -29.17
N VAL A 251 -4.06 -3.80 -28.74
CA VAL A 251 -2.85 -3.86 -29.56
C VAL A 251 -2.06 -5.14 -29.27
N ASN A 252 -1.82 -5.93 -30.31
CA ASN A 252 -0.98 -7.12 -30.29
C ASN A 252 0.38 -6.82 -30.94
N SER A 253 1.48 -7.39 -30.43
CA SER A 253 2.80 -7.31 -31.04
C SER A 253 3.08 -8.57 -31.86
N VAL A 254 3.40 -8.40 -33.14
CA VAL A 254 3.59 -9.51 -34.11
C VAL A 254 4.90 -9.34 -34.88
N ASN A 255 5.30 -10.38 -35.60
CA ASN A 255 6.40 -10.32 -36.57
C ASN A 255 5.88 -10.02 -37.99
N LYS A 256 6.82 -9.82 -38.92
CA LYS A 256 6.52 -9.45 -40.31
C LYS A 256 5.62 -10.43 -41.07
N SER A 257 5.65 -11.71 -40.70
CA SER A 257 4.85 -12.75 -41.34
C SER A 257 3.47 -12.94 -40.71
N LEU A 258 3.11 -12.13 -39.70
CA LEU A 258 1.90 -12.33 -38.88
C LEU A 258 1.80 -13.76 -38.32
N ASP A 259 2.95 -14.32 -37.93
CA ASP A 259 2.99 -15.64 -37.29
C ASP A 259 2.52 -15.49 -35.84
N LEU A 260 1.26 -15.85 -35.64
CA LEU A 260 0.53 -15.64 -34.40
C LEU A 260 0.93 -16.58 -33.25
N ASP A 261 1.79 -17.57 -33.52
CA ASP A 261 2.30 -18.49 -32.52
C ASP A 261 3.63 -18.04 -31.90
N LYS A 262 4.21 -16.94 -32.39
CA LYS A 262 5.49 -16.40 -31.91
C LYS A 262 5.31 -15.25 -30.92
N GLY A 263 5.94 -15.41 -29.75
CA GLY A 263 5.92 -14.44 -28.66
C GLY A 263 4.82 -14.76 -27.64
N SER A 264 5.17 -14.63 -26.35
CA SER A 264 4.26 -14.99 -25.25
C SER A 264 2.99 -14.13 -25.21
N LEU A 265 3.12 -12.83 -25.50
CA LEU A 265 2.00 -11.90 -25.60
C LEU A 265 1.04 -12.27 -26.73
N CYS A 266 1.58 -12.45 -27.95
CA CYS A 266 0.80 -12.80 -29.13
C CYS A 266 0.04 -14.12 -28.90
N LYS A 267 0.72 -15.12 -28.34
CA LYS A 267 0.11 -16.41 -28.00
C LYS A 267 -1.03 -16.26 -27.00
N ALA A 268 -0.88 -15.45 -25.95
CA ALA A 268 -1.93 -15.23 -24.96
C ALA A 268 -3.19 -14.60 -25.60
N ILE A 269 -2.98 -13.53 -26.37
CA ILE A 269 -4.06 -12.82 -27.09
C ILE A 269 -4.77 -13.75 -28.07
N ILE A 270 -4.02 -14.51 -28.88
CA ILE A 270 -4.61 -15.35 -29.93
C ILE A 270 -5.27 -16.61 -29.36
N THR A 271 -4.75 -17.15 -28.25
CA THR A 271 -5.44 -18.22 -27.50
C THR A 271 -6.81 -17.73 -27.01
N ALA A 272 -6.88 -16.51 -26.49
CA ALA A 272 -8.14 -15.92 -26.04
C ALA A 272 -9.07 -15.52 -27.20
N ALA A 273 -8.52 -15.05 -28.33
CA ALA A 273 -9.30 -14.63 -29.50
C ALA A 273 -9.87 -15.79 -30.32
N GLY A 274 -9.24 -16.98 -30.28
CA GLY A 274 -9.64 -18.13 -31.09
C GLY A 274 -9.15 -18.07 -32.54
N SER A 275 -9.50 -19.09 -33.34
CA SER A 275 -8.92 -19.31 -34.68
C SER A 275 -9.29 -18.26 -35.74
N LYS A 276 -10.41 -17.55 -35.56
CA LYS A 276 -10.95 -16.58 -36.52
C LYS A 276 -9.95 -15.48 -36.88
N VAL A 277 -9.19 -14.99 -35.90
CA VAL A 277 -8.18 -13.93 -36.13
C VAL A 277 -7.06 -14.43 -37.03
N ALA A 278 -6.62 -15.68 -36.84
CA ALA A 278 -5.58 -16.29 -37.67
C ALA A 278 -6.04 -16.52 -39.11
N GLU A 279 -7.31 -16.90 -39.29
CA GLU A 279 -7.93 -17.05 -40.61
C GLU A 279 -8.03 -15.70 -41.35
N GLU A 280 -8.47 -14.64 -40.64
CA GLU A 280 -8.57 -13.28 -41.18
C GLU A 280 -7.19 -12.75 -41.60
N CYS A 281 -6.16 -12.92 -40.76
CA CYS A 281 -4.79 -12.55 -41.11
C CYS A 281 -4.30 -13.25 -42.40
N ARG A 282 -4.57 -14.56 -42.55
CA ARG A 282 -4.17 -15.30 -43.76
C ARG A 282 -4.90 -14.85 -45.01
N ARG A 283 -6.18 -14.47 -44.88
CA ARG A 283 -7.01 -14.05 -46.01
C ARG A 283 -6.71 -12.60 -46.44
N ASP A 284 -6.68 -11.68 -45.49
CA ASP A 284 -6.68 -10.23 -45.77
C ASP A 284 -5.27 -9.62 -45.70
N HIS A 285 -4.32 -10.34 -45.09
CA HIS A 285 -2.94 -9.92 -44.90
C HIS A 285 -1.93 -11.03 -45.25
N ALA A 286 -2.19 -11.76 -46.35
CA ALA A 286 -1.35 -12.88 -46.81
C ALA A 286 0.13 -12.50 -47.01
N SER A 287 0.40 -11.25 -47.42
CA SER A 287 1.77 -10.71 -47.59
C SER A 287 2.43 -10.29 -46.27
N GLY A 288 1.75 -10.47 -45.14
CA GLY A 288 2.20 -10.05 -43.82
C GLY A 288 2.06 -8.55 -43.59
N VAL A 289 2.92 -8.02 -42.72
CA VAL A 289 2.98 -6.60 -42.34
C VAL A 289 4.44 -6.16 -42.31
N SER A 290 4.74 -5.00 -42.89
CA SER A 290 6.10 -4.47 -42.85
C SER A 290 6.46 -3.93 -41.46
N GLU A 291 7.74 -4.02 -41.11
CA GLU A 291 8.24 -3.51 -39.83
C GLU A 291 7.93 -2.03 -39.65
N GLY A 292 7.49 -1.66 -38.45
CA GLY A 292 7.03 -0.31 -38.14
C GLY A 292 5.60 0.02 -38.61
N ASN A 293 4.87 -0.95 -39.18
CA ASN A 293 3.48 -0.80 -39.59
C ASN A 293 2.51 -1.67 -38.78
N VAL A 294 1.22 -1.40 -38.95
CA VAL A 294 0.14 -2.04 -38.21
C VAL A 294 -0.99 -2.47 -39.16
N VAL A 295 -1.64 -3.58 -38.85
CA VAL A 295 -2.86 -4.06 -39.53
C VAL A 295 -3.95 -4.33 -38.51
N VAL A 296 -5.23 -4.29 -38.90
CA VAL A 296 -6.36 -4.41 -37.97
C VAL A 296 -7.30 -5.50 -38.45
N THR A 297 -7.68 -6.38 -37.53
CA THR A 297 -8.61 -7.50 -37.74
C THR A 297 -9.82 -7.41 -36.79
N SER A 298 -10.76 -8.34 -36.93
CA SER A 298 -11.75 -8.62 -35.88
C SER A 298 -11.09 -9.17 -34.61
N ALA A 299 -11.77 -9.05 -33.47
CA ALA A 299 -11.26 -9.46 -32.18
C ALA A 299 -11.49 -10.95 -31.84
N GLY A 300 -12.18 -11.70 -32.70
CA GLY A 300 -12.57 -13.08 -32.42
C GLY A 300 -13.46 -13.17 -31.16
N ASN A 301 -13.01 -13.94 -30.16
CA ASN A 301 -13.69 -14.14 -28.88
C ASN A 301 -13.26 -13.17 -27.77
N LEU A 302 -12.38 -12.20 -28.05
CA LEU A 302 -11.99 -11.17 -27.08
C LEU A 302 -13.18 -10.24 -26.77
N LYS A 303 -13.07 -9.52 -25.65
CA LYS A 303 -14.10 -8.56 -25.21
C LYS A 303 -14.02 -7.21 -25.92
N CYS A 304 -12.99 -6.98 -26.75
CA CYS A 304 -12.84 -5.78 -27.56
C CYS A 304 -13.48 -5.94 -28.94
N GLU A 305 -13.65 -4.84 -29.69
CA GLU A 305 -14.23 -4.88 -31.04
C GLU A 305 -13.20 -5.22 -32.12
N LYS A 306 -11.98 -4.72 -31.95
CA LYS A 306 -10.89 -4.84 -32.93
C LYS A 306 -9.57 -5.26 -32.28
N LEU A 307 -8.74 -5.92 -33.08
CA LEU A 307 -7.37 -6.22 -32.72
C LEU A 307 -6.41 -5.52 -33.71
N CYS A 308 -5.47 -4.74 -33.18
CA CYS A 308 -4.46 -4.06 -33.98
C CYS A 308 -3.12 -4.79 -33.84
N HIS A 309 -2.66 -5.41 -34.92
CA HIS A 309 -1.40 -6.14 -34.97
C HIS A 309 -0.27 -5.21 -35.37
N ALA A 310 0.58 -4.85 -34.41
CA ALA A 310 1.74 -3.99 -34.59
C ALA A 310 3.01 -4.80 -34.87
N CYS A 311 3.62 -4.57 -36.04
CA CYS A 311 4.89 -5.19 -36.40
C CYS A 311 6.05 -4.39 -35.84
N VAL A 312 6.49 -4.75 -34.65
CA VAL A 312 7.64 -4.10 -34.00
C VAL A 312 8.93 -4.74 -34.54
N PRO A 313 9.86 -3.98 -35.14
CA PRO A 313 11.15 -4.52 -35.59
C PRO A 313 11.99 -5.02 -34.41
N PRO A 314 13.01 -5.86 -34.61
CA PRO A 314 13.99 -6.21 -33.58
C PRO A 314 14.83 -5.00 -33.14
N HIS A 315 15.29 -4.98 -31.89
CA HIS A 315 16.17 -3.94 -31.39
C HIS A 315 17.59 -4.06 -31.99
N GLU A 316 17.99 -3.09 -32.83
CA GLU A 316 19.27 -3.14 -33.58
C GLU A 316 20.51 -2.60 -32.83
N GLN A 317 20.47 -2.41 -31.51
CA GLN A 317 21.59 -1.88 -30.69
C GLN A 317 22.29 -0.62 -31.26
N LYS A 318 21.56 0.22 -32.00
CA LYS A 318 22.04 1.52 -32.48
C LYS A 318 21.95 2.56 -31.34
N SER A 319 21.28 3.68 -31.59
CA SER A 319 20.97 4.70 -30.58
C SER A 319 19.57 4.49 -29.98
N ASN A 320 19.46 4.67 -28.66
CA ASN A 320 18.19 4.62 -27.94
C ASN A 320 17.16 5.60 -28.52
N ASP A 321 17.57 6.79 -28.97
CA ASP A 321 16.65 7.79 -29.52
C ASP A 321 15.98 7.33 -30.82
N VAL A 322 16.72 6.58 -31.66
CA VAL A 322 16.18 6.00 -32.88
C VAL A 322 15.16 4.92 -32.53
N SER A 323 15.49 4.05 -31.57
CA SER A 323 14.59 3.00 -31.08
C SER A 323 13.31 3.55 -30.45
N VAL A 324 13.40 4.65 -29.67
CA VAL A 324 12.24 5.37 -29.13
C VAL A 324 11.34 5.89 -30.26
N LYS A 325 11.92 6.54 -31.27
CA LYS A 325 11.16 7.09 -32.41
C LYS A 325 10.45 6.01 -33.23
N VAL A 326 11.01 4.80 -33.32
CA VAL A 326 10.37 3.67 -33.99
C VAL A 326 9.08 3.27 -33.24
N LEU A 327 9.17 3.04 -31.92
CA LEU A 327 8.01 2.67 -31.11
C LEU A 327 6.95 3.79 -31.06
N GLN A 328 7.39 5.03 -30.95
CA GLN A 328 6.54 6.23 -31.02
C GLN A 328 5.69 6.26 -32.29
N LYS A 329 6.30 6.04 -33.46
CA LYS A 329 5.58 5.98 -34.74
C LYS A 329 4.58 4.83 -34.82
N ILE A 330 4.92 3.66 -34.26
CA ILE A 330 4.01 2.51 -34.24
C ILE A 330 2.79 2.81 -33.36
N VAL A 331 2.99 3.40 -32.19
CA VAL A 331 1.91 3.75 -31.26
C VAL A 331 0.96 4.78 -31.90
N ILE A 332 1.50 5.81 -32.56
CA ILE A 332 0.69 6.79 -33.30
C ILE A 332 -0.16 6.08 -34.36
N LYS A 333 0.42 5.18 -35.16
CA LYS A 333 -0.33 4.41 -36.16
C LYS A 333 -1.43 3.55 -35.55
N CYS A 334 -1.21 2.94 -34.38
CA CYS A 334 -2.25 2.22 -33.67
C CYS A 334 -3.42 3.15 -33.31
N LEU A 335 -3.14 4.31 -32.72
CA LEU A 335 -4.16 5.27 -32.30
C LEU A 335 -4.90 5.89 -33.51
N GLU A 336 -4.21 6.18 -34.61
CA GLU A 336 -4.82 6.62 -35.88
C GLU A 336 -5.77 5.57 -36.47
N LYS A 337 -5.44 4.26 -36.36
CA LYS A 337 -6.34 3.19 -36.78
C LYS A 337 -7.59 3.09 -35.91
N ALA A 338 -7.45 3.29 -34.60
CA ALA A 338 -8.58 3.35 -33.68
C ALA A 338 -9.49 4.55 -34.03
N ASP A 339 -8.87 5.72 -34.22
CA ASP A 339 -9.57 6.96 -34.51
C ASP A 339 -10.34 6.92 -35.83
N LYS A 340 -9.72 6.39 -36.88
CA LYS A 340 -10.36 6.18 -38.18
C LYS A 340 -11.59 5.26 -38.08
N LYS A 341 -11.61 4.36 -37.10
CA LYS A 341 -12.73 3.45 -36.82
C LYS A 341 -13.71 3.98 -35.77
N GLN A 342 -13.54 5.23 -35.30
CA GLN A 342 -14.37 5.86 -34.27
C GLN A 342 -14.36 5.13 -32.93
N LEU A 343 -13.26 4.45 -32.61
CA LEU A 343 -13.10 3.75 -31.34
C LEU A 343 -12.63 4.71 -30.26
N THR A 344 -13.16 4.56 -29.05
CA THR A 344 -12.96 5.47 -27.92
C THR A 344 -11.89 5.01 -26.95
N SER A 345 -11.60 3.71 -26.88
CA SER A 345 -10.66 3.13 -25.93
C SER A 345 -9.68 2.13 -26.56
N VAL A 346 -8.38 2.22 -26.19
CA VAL A 346 -7.31 1.36 -26.72
C VAL A 346 -6.45 0.80 -25.60
N ALA A 347 -6.18 -0.50 -25.61
CA ALA A 347 -5.20 -1.13 -24.72
C ALA A 347 -3.88 -1.39 -25.45
N LEU A 348 -2.77 -0.93 -24.86
CA LEU A 348 -1.40 -1.05 -25.36
C LEU A 348 -0.57 -1.93 -24.41
N PRO A 349 0.24 -2.88 -24.93
CA PRO A 349 1.21 -3.59 -24.11
C PRO A 349 2.52 -2.80 -23.96
N ALA A 350 3.46 -3.29 -23.14
CA ALA A 350 4.86 -2.84 -23.14
C ALA A 350 5.59 -3.26 -24.43
N LEU A 351 5.35 -2.53 -25.53
CA LEU A 351 5.78 -2.87 -26.89
C LEU A 351 7.30 -3.07 -26.99
N GLY A 352 7.71 -4.19 -27.58
CA GLY A 352 9.11 -4.49 -27.90
C GLY A 352 9.97 -5.05 -26.75
N THR A 353 9.53 -4.98 -25.49
CA THR A 353 10.36 -5.30 -24.30
C THR A 353 10.88 -6.75 -24.22
N ARG A 354 10.16 -7.72 -24.79
CA ARG A 354 10.50 -9.14 -24.70
C ARG A 354 11.06 -9.69 -26.00
N TYR A 355 10.18 -10.16 -26.89
CA TYR A 355 10.56 -10.88 -28.11
C TYR A 355 11.52 -10.08 -29.01
N ASN A 356 11.40 -8.75 -29.03
CA ASN A 356 12.24 -7.86 -29.83
C ASN A 356 13.38 -7.19 -29.05
N ASN A 357 13.55 -7.53 -27.76
CA ASN A 357 14.68 -7.14 -26.92
C ASN A 357 14.92 -5.62 -26.77
N TYR A 358 13.85 -4.81 -26.75
CA TYR A 358 13.96 -3.38 -26.43
C TYR A 358 14.20 -3.20 -24.93
N PRO A 359 15.12 -2.31 -24.51
CA PRO A 359 15.24 -1.92 -23.12
C PRO A 359 13.90 -1.37 -22.56
N PRO A 360 13.51 -1.69 -21.31
CA PRO A 360 12.25 -1.22 -20.72
C PRO A 360 12.02 0.29 -20.82
N ARG A 361 13.06 1.10 -20.56
CA ARG A 361 13.01 2.56 -20.68
C ARG A 361 12.72 3.05 -22.11
N VAL A 362 13.30 2.38 -23.12
CA VAL A 362 13.07 2.72 -24.53
C VAL A 362 11.63 2.40 -24.93
N SER A 363 11.09 1.28 -24.43
CA SER A 363 9.68 0.93 -24.61
C SER A 363 8.74 1.95 -23.97
N ALA A 364 8.95 2.27 -22.69
CA ALA A 364 8.16 3.24 -21.95
C ALA A 364 8.16 4.61 -22.65
N ALA A 365 9.35 5.13 -23.00
CA ALA A 365 9.50 6.40 -23.71
C ALA A 365 8.81 6.40 -25.07
N GLY A 366 8.96 5.33 -25.84
CA GLY A 366 8.32 5.19 -27.15
C GLY A 366 6.80 5.19 -27.06
N VAL A 367 6.23 4.42 -26.12
CA VAL A 367 4.79 4.33 -25.90
C VAL A 367 4.22 5.67 -25.43
N LEU A 368 4.79 6.27 -24.38
CA LEU A 368 4.27 7.51 -23.80
C LEU A 368 4.43 8.70 -24.74
N LYS A 369 5.58 8.86 -25.41
CA LYS A 369 5.76 9.93 -26.42
C LYS A 369 4.86 9.74 -27.63
N GLY A 370 4.54 8.49 -27.99
CA GLY A 370 3.58 8.18 -29.05
C GLY A 370 2.18 8.67 -28.71
N ILE A 371 1.71 8.40 -27.49
CA ILE A 371 0.41 8.87 -26.99
C ILE A 371 0.39 10.39 -26.88
N ASP A 372 1.44 11.00 -26.30
CA ASP A 372 1.55 12.45 -26.15
C ASP A 372 1.53 13.16 -27.50
N GLN A 373 2.35 12.73 -28.46
CA GLN A 373 2.36 13.31 -29.80
C GLN A 373 1.02 13.15 -30.50
N PHE A 374 0.39 11.97 -30.43
CA PHE A 374 -0.94 11.75 -31.00
C PHE A 374 -1.97 12.68 -30.36
N SER A 375 -1.96 12.84 -29.04
CA SER A 375 -2.90 13.71 -28.32
C SER A 375 -2.80 15.16 -28.77
N LYS A 376 -1.58 15.65 -29.06
CA LYS A 376 -1.30 17.00 -29.54
C LYS A 376 -1.71 17.20 -31.00
N SER A 377 -1.46 16.22 -31.86
CA SER A 377 -1.76 16.32 -33.30
C SER A 377 -3.22 16.00 -33.65
N HIS A 378 -3.94 15.26 -32.81
CA HIS A 378 -5.32 14.80 -33.06
C HIS A 378 -6.28 15.25 -31.95
N THR A 379 -6.39 16.57 -31.71
CA THR A 379 -7.21 17.16 -30.63
C THR A 379 -8.70 16.80 -30.68
N ARG A 380 -9.22 16.47 -31.87
CA ARG A 380 -10.61 16.04 -32.10
C ARG A 380 -10.78 14.53 -32.21
N SER A 381 -9.76 13.74 -31.85
CA SER A 381 -9.84 12.28 -31.94
C SER A 381 -11.00 11.71 -31.10
N SER A 382 -11.61 10.66 -31.62
CA SER A 382 -12.56 9.77 -30.94
C SER A 382 -11.92 9.00 -29.79
N VAL A 383 -10.61 8.72 -29.84
CA VAL A 383 -9.87 8.03 -28.77
C VAL A 383 -9.79 8.93 -27.54
N LYS A 384 -10.42 8.52 -26.45
CA LYS A 384 -10.43 9.21 -25.16
C LYS A 384 -9.71 8.47 -24.06
N ILE A 385 -9.57 7.15 -24.18
CA ILE A 385 -9.00 6.30 -23.14
C ILE A 385 -7.87 5.45 -23.73
N VAL A 386 -6.70 5.49 -23.11
CA VAL A 386 -5.60 4.59 -23.41
C VAL A 386 -5.19 3.85 -22.15
N VAL A 387 -5.17 2.52 -22.21
CA VAL A 387 -4.77 1.67 -21.09
C VAL A 387 -3.46 0.99 -21.45
N ILE A 388 -2.38 1.33 -20.77
CA ILE A 388 -1.10 0.65 -20.88
C ILE A 388 -1.11 -0.54 -19.91
N VAL A 389 -1.14 -1.74 -20.47
CA VAL A 389 -1.19 -2.98 -19.71
C VAL A 389 0.20 -3.61 -19.67
N LEU A 390 0.79 -3.61 -18.49
CA LEU A 390 1.99 -4.37 -18.18
C LEU A 390 1.52 -5.77 -17.78
N TYR A 391 1.92 -6.81 -18.51
CA TYR A 391 1.56 -8.18 -18.14
C TYR A 391 1.97 -8.45 -16.68
N GLY A 392 1.35 -9.37 -15.94
CA GLY A 392 1.83 -9.69 -14.60
C GLY A 392 2.72 -10.92 -14.56
N GLY A 393 3.78 -10.89 -13.75
CA GLY A 393 4.69 -12.01 -13.54
C GLY A 393 5.98 -11.55 -12.83
N ASN A 394 6.95 -12.45 -12.68
CA ASN A 394 8.13 -12.23 -11.84
C ASN A 394 9.26 -11.40 -12.49
N GLN A 395 9.04 -10.80 -13.66
CA GLN A 395 10.01 -9.95 -14.38
C GLN A 395 9.48 -8.55 -14.70
N HIS A 396 8.52 -8.07 -13.91
CA HIS A 396 7.78 -6.84 -14.21
C HIS A 396 8.29 -5.60 -13.49
N GLU A 397 9.15 -5.72 -12.49
CA GLU A 397 9.64 -4.56 -11.72
C GLU A 397 10.40 -3.55 -12.58
N GLU A 398 11.29 -4.01 -13.48
CA GLU A 398 12.05 -3.10 -14.36
C GLU A 398 11.16 -2.41 -15.42
N ILE A 399 10.19 -3.14 -15.97
CA ILE A 399 9.22 -2.59 -16.93
C ILE A 399 8.29 -1.61 -16.22
N LEU A 400 7.76 -2.00 -15.07
CA LEU A 400 6.93 -1.16 -14.22
C LEU A 400 7.66 0.13 -13.86
N LYS A 401 8.88 0.03 -13.33
CA LYS A 401 9.69 1.18 -12.96
C LYS A 401 9.93 2.10 -14.17
N ALA A 402 10.27 1.54 -15.33
CA ALA A 402 10.49 2.33 -16.55
C ALA A 402 9.24 3.12 -16.98
N PHE A 403 8.06 2.48 -16.93
CA PHE A 403 6.80 3.15 -17.27
C PHE A 403 6.37 4.17 -16.21
N VAL A 404 6.65 3.93 -14.93
CA VAL A 404 6.40 4.89 -13.84
C VAL A 404 7.31 6.12 -13.98
N ASP A 405 8.62 5.90 -14.13
CA ASP A 405 9.62 6.97 -14.25
C ASP A 405 9.32 7.85 -15.47
N GLU A 406 9.02 7.24 -16.62
CA GLU A 406 8.72 7.97 -17.86
C GLU A 406 7.34 8.62 -17.84
N ALA A 407 6.39 8.11 -17.04
CA ALA A 407 5.07 8.72 -16.87
C ALA A 407 5.11 9.94 -15.94
N ALA A 408 6.13 10.07 -15.08
CA ALA A 408 6.21 11.13 -14.08
C ALA A 408 6.00 12.55 -14.63
N PRO A 409 6.58 12.95 -15.80
CA PRO A 409 6.36 14.28 -16.37
C PRO A 409 4.93 14.53 -16.86
N TYR A 410 4.18 13.47 -17.20
CA TYR A 410 2.84 13.55 -17.77
C TYR A 410 1.72 13.52 -16.73
N GLN A 411 2.06 13.20 -15.49
CA GLN A 411 1.08 13.16 -14.39
C GLN A 411 0.60 14.55 -13.97
N GLY A 412 1.15 15.63 -14.55
CA GLY A 412 1.12 16.94 -13.92
C GLY A 412 1.78 16.83 -12.54
N ALA A 413 1.67 17.84 -11.69
CA ALA A 413 1.88 17.59 -10.27
C ALA A 413 0.91 16.47 -9.85
N CYS A 414 1.43 15.28 -9.56
CA CYS A 414 0.65 14.15 -9.06
C CYS A 414 -0.19 14.69 -7.89
N SER A 415 -1.52 14.54 -7.92
CA SER A 415 -2.25 14.61 -6.66
C SER A 415 -1.65 13.51 -5.80
N GLY A 416 -0.92 13.89 -4.76
CA GLY A 416 -0.27 12.95 -3.85
C GLY A 416 -1.27 11.95 -3.27
N PRO A 417 -0.81 10.93 -2.53
CA PRO A 417 -1.68 10.11 -1.69
C PRO A 417 -2.75 10.96 -1.01
N GLU A 418 -3.99 10.46 -1.03
CA GLU A 418 -5.14 11.19 -0.51
C GLU A 418 -4.94 11.52 0.98
N ARG A 419 -5.31 12.74 1.38
CA ARG A 419 -5.34 13.14 2.79
C ARG A 419 -6.18 12.14 3.61
N GLY A 420 -5.80 11.91 4.85
CA GLY A 420 -6.44 10.91 5.72
C GLY A 420 -5.95 9.47 5.53
N THR A 421 -4.97 9.22 4.66
CA THR A 421 -4.41 7.87 4.43
C THR A 421 -3.06 7.65 5.15
N GLN A 422 -2.71 6.39 5.41
CA GLN A 422 -1.38 6.05 5.93
C GLN A 422 -0.28 6.39 4.91
N GLU A 423 -0.56 6.24 3.63
CA GLU A 423 0.35 6.57 2.53
C GLU A 423 0.66 8.06 2.49
N PHE A 424 -0.34 8.92 2.71
CA PHE A 424 -0.13 10.36 2.86
C PHE A 424 0.79 10.67 4.03
N CYS A 425 0.55 10.06 5.19
CA CYS A 425 1.41 10.25 6.37
C CYS A 425 2.86 9.79 6.11
N ARG A 426 3.05 8.65 5.43
CA ARG A 426 4.39 8.16 5.05
C ARG A 426 5.09 9.12 4.09
N GLN A 427 4.35 9.75 3.19
CA GLN A 427 4.91 10.75 2.28
C GLN A 427 5.28 12.03 3.03
N GLN A 428 4.38 12.58 3.85
CA GLN A 428 4.63 13.79 4.64
C GLN A 428 5.88 13.65 5.52
N TYR A 429 6.11 12.47 6.10
CA TYR A 429 7.32 12.18 6.88
C TYR A 429 8.63 12.33 6.08
N GLN A 430 8.60 12.20 4.76
CA GLN A 430 9.77 12.29 3.88
C GLN A 430 9.95 13.68 3.26
N ILE A 431 9.01 14.60 3.46
CA ILE A 431 9.06 15.94 2.87
C ILE A 431 10.11 16.78 3.60
N GLU A 432 10.89 17.54 2.83
CA GLU A 432 11.84 18.51 3.37
C GLU A 432 11.10 19.68 4.05
N LEU A 433 11.54 20.04 5.25
CA LEU A 433 10.92 21.09 6.06
C LEU A 433 11.17 22.48 5.47
N HIS A 434 10.08 23.20 5.23
CA HIS A 434 10.06 24.59 4.78
C HIS A 434 9.18 25.43 5.72
N PRO A 435 9.50 26.73 5.93
CA PRO A 435 8.59 27.66 6.59
C PRO A 435 7.22 27.73 5.88
N PRO A 436 6.12 28.11 6.59
CA PRO A 436 4.83 28.35 5.98
C PRO A 436 4.87 29.41 4.88
N GLU A 437 4.04 29.27 3.83
CA GLU A 437 4.02 30.22 2.70
C GLU A 437 3.65 31.65 3.10
N TYR A 438 2.93 31.81 4.22
CA TYR A 438 2.52 33.12 4.72
C TYR A 438 3.59 33.81 5.59
N TRP A 439 4.70 33.16 5.90
CA TRP A 439 5.82 33.79 6.61
C TRP A 439 6.52 34.81 5.69
N THR A 440 7.01 35.90 6.29
CA THR A 440 7.57 37.03 5.53
C THR A 440 9.05 37.26 5.78
N GLU A 441 9.58 36.86 6.94
CA GLU A 441 11.01 37.00 7.26
C GLU A 441 11.79 35.73 6.89
N TYR A 442 11.27 34.55 7.23
CA TYR A 442 11.83 33.27 6.78
C TYR A 442 10.87 32.67 5.74
N THR A 443 11.12 32.96 4.47
CA THR A 443 10.23 32.59 3.36
C THR A 443 10.34 31.12 2.97
N SER A 444 9.28 30.58 2.36
CA SER A 444 9.14 29.15 2.03
C SER A 444 9.96 28.68 0.82
N ASP A 445 10.65 29.57 0.12
CA ASP A 445 11.54 29.26 -1.02
C ASP A 445 12.86 28.61 -0.60
N LYS A 446 13.20 28.71 0.70
CA LYS A 446 14.34 28.04 1.31
C LYS A 446 13.87 27.04 2.37
N SER A 447 14.60 25.94 2.49
CA SER A 447 14.35 24.99 3.58
C SER A 447 14.71 25.59 4.94
N VAL A 448 14.11 25.08 6.01
CA VAL A 448 14.40 25.49 7.39
C VAL A 448 15.90 25.36 7.70
N LYS A 449 16.54 24.29 7.22
CA LYS A 449 17.99 24.08 7.37
C LYS A 449 18.81 25.15 6.67
N SER A 450 18.40 25.59 5.48
CA SER A 450 19.07 26.67 4.76
C SER A 450 18.95 27.98 5.53
N TRP A 451 17.76 28.32 6.05
CA TRP A 451 17.59 29.51 6.88
C TRP A 451 18.48 29.50 8.12
N LYS A 452 18.56 28.35 8.81
CA LYS A 452 19.43 28.21 9.98
C LYS A 452 20.92 28.34 9.68
N ALA A 453 21.35 27.95 8.49
CA ALA A 453 22.74 28.13 8.07
C ALA A 453 23.08 29.59 7.73
N ASP A 454 22.07 30.37 7.30
CA ASP A 454 22.23 31.77 6.89
C ASP A 454 22.04 32.78 8.04
N CYS A 455 21.43 32.36 9.16
CA CYS A 455 21.12 33.24 10.29
C CYS A 455 22.23 33.21 11.37
N ASP A 456 22.79 34.38 11.69
CA ASP A 456 23.79 34.56 12.73
C ASP A 456 23.21 34.80 14.14
N ASP A 457 21.88 34.91 14.29
CA ASP A 457 21.21 35.31 15.54
C ASP A 457 19.99 34.43 15.85
N ASP A 458 19.92 33.89 17.08
CA ASP A 458 18.83 33.07 17.65
C ASP A 458 17.55 33.91 17.95
N SER A 459 17.28 34.96 17.17
CA SER A 459 16.18 35.90 17.44
C SER A 459 14.90 35.56 16.70
N PHE A 460 13.77 35.65 17.41
CA PHE A 460 12.44 35.58 16.82
C PHE A 460 12.01 36.92 16.23
N LYS A 461 11.10 36.89 15.24
CA LYS A 461 10.40 38.06 14.72
C LYS A 461 8.93 38.03 15.14
N LEU A 462 8.41 39.18 15.55
CA LEU A 462 7.01 39.35 15.92
C LEU A 462 6.39 40.40 15.02
N LEU A 463 5.57 39.96 14.07
CA LEU A 463 5.14 40.75 12.92
C LEU A 463 3.63 40.93 12.92
N ASP A 464 3.16 42.09 12.47
CA ASP A 464 1.73 42.34 12.34
C ASP A 464 1.17 41.50 11.19
N VAL A 465 0.04 40.84 11.43
CA VAL A 465 -0.60 40.00 10.41
C VAL A 465 -1.39 40.85 9.41
N ASP A 466 -1.63 40.31 8.23
CA ASP A 466 -2.51 40.94 7.24
C ASP A 466 -3.97 41.00 7.73
N SER A 467 -4.80 41.79 7.04
CA SER A 467 -6.21 42.00 7.42
C SER A 467 -7.05 40.72 7.40
N THR A 468 -6.74 39.77 6.51
CA THR A 468 -7.47 38.50 6.40
C THR A 468 -7.19 37.61 7.60
N THR A 469 -5.91 37.46 7.95
CA THR A 469 -5.45 36.72 9.12
C THR A 469 -5.96 37.36 10.42
N TYR A 470 -5.90 38.70 10.53
CA TYR A 470 -6.44 39.42 11.68
C TYR A 470 -7.93 39.09 11.89
N LYS A 471 -8.76 39.22 10.85
CA LYS A 471 -10.20 38.94 10.92
C LYS A 471 -10.49 37.48 11.26
N ALA A 472 -9.72 36.54 10.73
CA ALA A 472 -9.89 35.11 11.04
C ALA A 472 -9.60 34.82 12.52
N VAL A 473 -8.52 35.38 13.07
CA VAL A 473 -8.16 35.23 14.49
C VAL A 473 -9.19 35.95 15.39
N GLU A 474 -9.60 37.17 15.05
CA GLU A 474 -10.62 37.92 15.79
C GLU A 474 -11.97 37.18 15.82
N LYS A 475 -12.43 36.66 14.68
CA LYS A 475 -13.65 35.86 14.58
C LYS A 475 -13.55 34.60 15.43
N LEU A 476 -12.41 33.91 15.43
CA LEU A 476 -12.18 32.72 16.27
C LEU A 476 -12.22 33.07 17.77
N VAL A 477 -11.58 34.17 18.17
CA VAL A 477 -11.62 34.68 19.55
C VAL A 477 -13.05 34.96 19.99
N GLN A 478 -13.84 35.66 19.16
CA GLN A 478 -15.22 36.02 19.45
C GLN A 478 -16.15 34.79 19.48
N SER A 479 -15.99 33.87 18.52
CA SER A 479 -16.84 32.67 18.41
C SER A 479 -16.63 31.70 19.57
N THR A 480 -15.43 31.69 20.15
CA THR A 480 -15.06 30.85 21.30
C THR A 480 -15.26 31.54 22.66
N TRP A 481 -15.76 32.79 22.65
CA TRP A 481 -16.08 33.57 23.84
C TRP A 481 -17.44 33.16 24.41
N GLN A 482 -17.45 32.79 25.69
CA GLN A 482 -18.63 32.28 26.41
C GLN A 482 -18.93 33.18 27.60
N SER A 483 -19.56 34.34 27.34
CA SER A 483 -19.83 35.36 28.35
C SER A 483 -20.56 34.84 29.60
N LYS A 484 -21.46 33.86 29.44
CA LYS A 484 -22.18 33.19 30.54
C LYS A 484 -21.28 32.41 31.50
N LYS A 485 -20.04 32.12 31.12
CA LYS A 485 -19.05 31.40 31.94
C LYS A 485 -17.99 32.32 32.54
N LEU A 486 -18.07 33.63 32.31
CA LEU A 486 -17.14 34.61 32.88
C LEU A 486 -17.24 34.63 34.40
N GLY A 487 -16.09 34.77 35.08
CA GLY A 487 -16.03 34.80 36.54
C GLY A 487 -16.34 33.46 37.24
N HIS A 488 -16.70 32.40 36.51
CA HIS A 488 -17.03 31.10 37.08
C HIS A 488 -15.82 30.16 37.16
N GLY A 489 -15.71 29.47 38.30
CA GLY A 489 -14.63 28.50 38.57
C GLY A 489 -13.49 29.06 39.41
N ARG A 490 -12.64 28.17 39.93
CA ARG A 490 -11.52 28.51 40.83
C ARG A 490 -10.55 29.51 40.21
N ASP A 491 -10.25 29.33 38.92
CA ASP A 491 -9.26 30.12 38.21
C ASP A 491 -9.74 31.53 37.86
N ALA A 492 -11.06 31.72 37.78
CA ALA A 492 -11.70 32.99 37.41
C ALA A 492 -11.88 33.97 38.58
N LYS A 493 -11.36 33.65 39.77
CA LYS A 493 -11.49 34.51 40.96
C LYS A 493 -11.07 35.96 40.66
N GLY A 494 -11.95 36.90 41.01
CA GLY A 494 -11.77 38.34 40.82
C GLY A 494 -12.17 38.87 39.44
N LEU A 495 -12.52 38.01 38.47
CA LEU A 495 -12.96 38.46 37.14
C LEU A 495 -14.40 38.94 37.12
N SER A 496 -15.28 38.35 37.94
CA SER A 496 -16.68 38.79 38.08
C SER A 496 -16.79 40.25 38.49
N ASP A 497 -15.86 40.71 39.31
CA ASP A 497 -15.88 42.06 39.91
C ASP A 497 -15.55 43.15 38.88
N LEU A 498 -14.99 42.75 37.73
CA LEU A 498 -14.66 43.67 36.64
C LEU A 498 -15.88 44.05 35.80
N ASN A 499 -17.00 43.31 35.83
CA ASN A 499 -18.20 43.60 35.02
C ASN A 499 -17.90 43.85 33.52
N TYR A 500 -17.12 42.96 32.91
CA TYR A 500 -16.92 42.93 31.46
C TYR A 500 -17.70 41.75 30.87
N THR A 501 -18.14 41.89 29.63
CA THR A 501 -18.99 40.89 28.96
C THR A 501 -18.36 40.38 27.67
N SER A 502 -17.41 41.12 27.10
CA SER A 502 -16.71 40.78 25.88
C SER A 502 -15.24 41.18 25.97
N ILE A 503 -14.49 40.85 24.93
CA ILE A 503 -13.13 41.31 24.72
C ILE A 503 -13.02 41.98 23.35
N ASN A 504 -12.15 42.97 23.25
CA ASN A 504 -11.86 43.67 22.02
C ASN A 504 -10.43 43.39 21.60
N VAL A 505 -10.27 42.68 20.49
CA VAL A 505 -8.95 42.41 19.93
C VAL A 505 -8.38 43.73 19.42
N LEU A 506 -7.20 44.08 19.90
CA LEU A 506 -6.48 45.30 19.52
C LEU A 506 -5.41 45.00 18.47
N LYS A 507 -4.75 43.86 18.63
CA LYS A 507 -3.59 43.49 17.82
C LYS A 507 -3.45 41.98 17.72
N VAL A 508 -3.11 41.50 16.53
CA VAL A 508 -2.69 40.12 16.28
C VAL A 508 -1.32 40.18 15.62
N GLN A 509 -0.34 39.50 16.22
CA GLN A 509 1.01 39.42 15.69
C GLN A 509 1.42 37.97 15.51
N ARG A 510 2.00 37.64 14.36
CA ARG A 510 2.58 36.32 14.07
C ARG A 510 3.99 36.24 14.62
N LEU A 511 4.29 35.14 15.30
CA LEU A 511 5.64 34.75 15.67
C LEU A 511 6.28 34.00 14.50
N GLU A 512 7.43 34.48 14.03
CA GLU A 512 8.31 33.76 13.13
C GLU A 512 9.61 33.46 13.91
N ASN A 513 9.72 32.23 14.39
CA ASN A 513 10.89 31.74 15.11
C ASN A 513 11.31 30.40 14.49
N ILE A 514 12.38 30.43 13.70
CA ILE A 514 12.79 29.30 12.87
C ILE A 514 13.21 28.08 13.70
N ASP A 515 13.81 28.28 14.88
CA ASP A 515 14.23 27.20 15.76
C ASP A 515 13.06 26.52 16.47
N LEU A 516 12.12 27.31 16.98
CA LEU A 516 10.89 26.76 17.57
C LEU A 516 10.06 26.03 16.52
N TYR A 517 9.99 26.58 15.30
CA TYR A 517 9.26 25.97 14.21
C TYR A 517 9.92 24.68 13.71
N GLU A 518 11.26 24.62 13.58
CA GLU A 518 11.98 23.39 13.24
C GLU A 518 11.66 22.27 14.25
N ASN A 519 11.75 22.58 15.54
CA ASN A 519 11.49 21.62 16.60
C ASN A 519 10.02 21.13 16.59
N TYR A 520 9.08 22.06 16.36
CA TYR A 520 7.66 21.73 16.17
C TYR A 520 7.45 20.80 14.97
N CYS A 521 8.01 21.14 13.81
CA CYS A 521 7.94 20.33 12.60
C CYS A 521 8.55 18.93 12.78
N HIS A 522 9.67 18.80 13.50
CA HIS A 522 10.24 17.49 13.83
C HIS A 522 9.28 16.64 14.69
N PHE A 523 8.56 17.27 15.63
CA PHE A 523 7.53 16.57 16.38
C PHE A 523 6.37 16.13 15.47
N CYS A 524 5.87 17.01 14.58
CA CYS A 524 4.87 16.66 13.57
C CYS A 524 5.33 15.48 12.68
N SER A 525 6.57 15.51 12.20
CA SER A 525 7.17 14.40 11.42
C SER A 525 7.18 13.09 12.20
N SER A 526 7.44 13.12 13.50
CA SER A 526 7.37 11.92 14.35
C SER A 526 5.94 11.35 14.42
N LEU A 527 4.92 12.21 14.47
CA LEU A 527 3.52 11.82 14.43
C LEU A 527 3.10 11.29 13.07
N PHE A 528 3.54 11.90 11.97
CA PHE A 528 3.30 11.37 10.61
C PHE A 528 3.91 9.97 10.43
N ASN A 529 5.14 9.75 10.92
CA ASN A 529 5.74 8.42 10.92
C ASN A 529 4.89 7.43 11.72
N LYS A 530 4.47 7.81 12.93
CA LYS A 530 3.61 6.97 13.78
C LYS A 530 2.29 6.65 13.07
N ALA A 531 1.58 7.64 12.54
CA ALA A 531 0.33 7.47 11.81
C ALA A 531 0.49 6.59 10.56
N GLY A 532 1.60 6.75 9.83
CA GLY A 532 1.96 5.90 8.69
C GLY A 532 2.24 4.44 9.06
N VAL A 533 2.55 4.13 10.32
CA VAL A 533 2.78 2.76 10.80
C VAL A 533 1.53 2.15 11.43
N ILE A 534 0.87 2.86 12.35
CA ILE A 534 -0.20 2.29 13.19
C ILE A 534 -1.61 2.67 12.73
N GLY A 535 -1.76 3.59 11.78
CA GLY A 535 -3.05 4.13 11.34
C GLY A 535 -3.19 5.61 11.66
N VAL A 536 -3.96 6.32 10.83
CA VAL A 536 -4.31 7.74 11.06
C VAL A 536 -5.11 7.85 12.35
N PHE A 537 -4.88 8.92 13.11
CA PHE A 537 -5.51 9.06 14.43
C PHE A 537 -6.97 9.45 14.32
N ASP A 538 -7.78 8.90 15.23
CA ASP A 538 -9.18 9.29 15.35
C ASP A 538 -9.30 10.75 15.79
N LYS A 539 -10.24 11.47 15.18
CA LYS A 539 -10.69 12.78 15.68
C LYS A 539 -11.33 12.61 17.06
N LEU A 540 -11.32 13.67 17.86
CA LEU A 540 -11.91 13.64 19.21
C LEU A 540 -13.38 13.19 19.21
N SER A 541 -14.15 13.62 18.19
CA SER A 541 -15.55 13.25 17.98
C SER A 541 -15.77 11.75 17.69
N SER A 542 -14.75 11.04 17.19
CA SER A 542 -14.80 9.62 16.85
C SER A 542 -14.33 8.70 17.97
N ILE A 543 -13.71 9.24 19.02
CA ILE A 543 -13.25 8.45 20.18
C ILE A 543 -14.47 8.02 21.00
N SER A 544 -14.56 6.74 21.35
CA SER A 544 -15.65 6.20 22.18
C SER A 544 -15.81 7.02 23.46
N GLN A 545 -17.03 7.45 23.76
CA GLN A 545 -17.39 8.34 24.89
C GLN A 545 -17.04 9.84 24.73
N GLY A 546 -16.52 10.27 23.59
CA GLY A 546 -16.36 11.69 23.25
C GLY A 546 -17.70 12.36 22.95
N SER A 547 -17.87 13.64 23.33
CA SER A 547 -19.13 14.36 23.09
C SER A 547 -19.16 15.12 21.76
N LYS A 548 -18.10 15.87 21.44
CA LYS A 548 -17.99 16.76 20.26
C LYS A 548 -16.53 16.93 19.84
N ASP A 549 -16.31 17.34 18.60
CA ASP A 549 -14.98 17.69 18.11
C ASP A 549 -14.44 18.99 18.75
N ILE A 550 -13.20 19.35 18.44
CA ILE A 550 -12.53 20.52 19.02
C ILE A 550 -13.11 21.81 18.43
N PHE A 551 -13.65 22.64 19.31
CA PHE A 551 -14.50 23.77 18.92
C PHE A 551 -13.75 24.84 18.11
N THR A 552 -12.46 25.07 18.41
CA THR A 552 -11.65 26.03 17.65
C THR A 552 -11.50 25.65 16.18
N THR A 553 -11.43 24.36 15.86
CA THR A 553 -11.35 23.89 14.46
C THR A 553 -12.72 23.76 13.82
N ASP A 554 -13.72 23.31 14.60
CA ASP A 554 -15.10 23.12 14.13
C ASP A 554 -15.78 24.44 13.74
N CYS A 555 -15.46 25.55 14.41
CA CYS A 555 -16.01 26.87 14.10
C CYS A 555 -15.30 27.64 12.96
N LEU A 556 -14.22 27.10 12.39
CA LEU A 556 -13.52 27.70 11.26
C LEU A 556 -14.13 27.26 9.93
N GLU A 557 -14.39 28.24 9.06
CA GLU A 557 -14.78 28.01 7.66
C GLU A 557 -13.70 27.22 6.91
N GLU A 558 -14.11 26.37 5.97
CA GLU A 558 -13.19 25.48 5.23
C GLU A 558 -12.09 26.24 4.46
N ASP A 559 -12.40 27.44 3.97
CA ASP A 559 -11.48 28.31 3.25
C ASP A 559 -10.71 29.30 4.16
N SER A 560 -10.86 29.18 5.48
CA SER A 560 -10.13 30.01 6.43
C SER A 560 -8.63 29.82 6.31
N VAL A 561 -7.88 30.93 6.34
CA VAL A 561 -6.41 30.93 6.37
C VAL A 561 -5.85 30.13 7.57
N LEU A 562 -6.60 30.04 8.67
CA LEU A 562 -6.22 29.27 9.86
C LEU A 562 -6.47 27.75 9.71
N LYS A 563 -7.22 27.30 8.69
CA LYS A 563 -7.57 25.89 8.50
C LYS A 563 -6.79 25.25 7.35
N LYS A 564 -6.40 26.04 6.34
CA LYS A 564 -5.73 25.57 5.11
C LYS A 564 -4.48 24.74 5.36
N GLU A 565 -3.70 25.06 6.40
CA GLU A 565 -2.42 24.43 6.71
C GLU A 565 -2.44 23.49 7.92
N LEU A 566 -3.63 23.17 8.46
CA LEU A 566 -3.73 22.18 9.54
C LEU A 566 -3.75 20.76 8.97
N TYR A 567 -3.03 19.86 9.62
CA TYR A 567 -3.01 18.44 9.28
C TYR A 567 -3.95 17.63 10.19
N PRO A 568 -5.17 17.29 9.70
CA PRO A 568 -6.11 16.49 10.49
C PRO A 568 -5.58 15.08 10.80
N GLU A 569 -4.65 14.56 10.00
CA GLU A 569 -4.09 13.22 10.17
C GLU A 569 -3.28 13.05 11.47
N ILE A 570 -2.75 14.16 11.99
CA ILE A 570 -2.00 14.20 13.25
C ILE A 570 -2.75 14.95 14.36
N ASN A 571 -4.06 15.19 14.17
CA ASN A 571 -4.89 16.01 15.04
C ASN A 571 -4.22 17.37 15.35
N GLU A 572 -3.85 18.10 14.30
CA GLU A 572 -3.31 19.46 14.44
C GLU A 572 -4.45 20.49 14.54
N HIS A 573 -4.39 21.32 15.58
CA HIS A 573 -5.42 22.29 15.91
C HIS A 573 -4.82 23.60 16.43
N PHE A 574 -5.55 24.69 16.28
CA PHE A 574 -5.28 25.93 17.01
C PHE A 574 -5.97 25.92 18.38
N LEU A 575 -5.23 26.17 19.45
CA LEU A 575 -5.74 26.24 20.82
C LEU A 575 -5.19 27.49 21.53
N PHE A 576 -5.95 28.04 22.47
CA PHE A 576 -5.57 29.23 23.22
C PHE A 576 -4.71 28.90 24.44
N HIS A 577 -3.74 29.77 24.71
CA HIS A 577 -2.96 29.77 25.95
C HIS A 577 -2.92 31.18 26.55
N GLY A 578 -3.56 31.37 27.71
CA GLY A 578 -3.47 32.63 28.44
C GLY A 578 -2.10 32.81 29.07
N THR A 579 -1.52 34.01 28.98
CA THR A 579 -0.19 34.30 29.53
C THR A 579 -0.16 35.62 30.29
N LYS A 580 0.64 35.67 31.36
CA LYS A 580 0.86 36.88 32.13
C LYS A 580 1.86 37.82 31.43
N PRO A 581 1.84 39.14 31.72
CA PRO A 581 2.72 40.14 31.09
C PRO A 581 4.21 39.84 31.25
N GLU A 582 4.62 39.22 32.36
CA GLU A 582 6.02 38.86 32.63
C GLU A 582 6.50 37.59 31.91
N THR A 583 5.58 36.81 31.33
CA THR A 583 5.87 35.47 30.77
C THR A 583 5.88 35.44 29.25
N TYR A 584 5.07 36.27 28.58
CA TYR A 584 4.89 36.14 27.12
C TYR A 584 6.20 36.27 26.34
N LYS A 585 7.10 37.19 26.72
CA LYS A 585 8.41 37.34 26.05
C LYS A 585 9.27 36.08 26.11
N LYS A 586 9.19 35.33 27.21
CA LYS A 586 9.90 34.05 27.35
C LYS A 586 9.30 33.01 26.41
N ILE A 587 7.97 32.98 26.27
CA ILE A 587 7.29 32.07 25.33
C ILE A 587 7.67 32.38 23.88
N LEU A 588 7.85 33.66 23.51
CA LEU A 588 8.31 34.04 22.17
C LEU A 588 9.71 33.50 21.84
N SER A 589 10.61 33.43 22.82
CA SER A 589 11.99 32.95 22.61
C SER A 589 12.12 31.44 22.76
N GLN A 590 11.49 30.84 23.77
CA GLN A 590 11.74 29.44 24.17
C GLN A 590 10.55 28.51 23.89
N GLY A 591 9.41 29.04 23.44
CA GLY A 591 8.18 28.26 23.30
C GLY A 591 7.47 27.98 24.62
N LEU A 592 6.48 27.09 24.58
CA LEU A 592 5.72 26.65 25.74
C LEU A 592 6.45 25.48 26.43
N ASP A 593 7.04 25.74 27.59
CA ASP A 593 7.77 24.73 28.36
C ASP A 593 7.05 24.39 29.66
N PHE A 594 6.51 23.17 29.75
CA PHE A 594 5.81 22.69 30.94
C PHE A 594 6.72 22.56 32.17
N ARG A 595 8.05 22.47 31.98
CA ARG A 595 9.02 22.45 33.10
C ARG A 595 9.06 23.78 33.85
N MET A 596 8.60 24.86 33.21
CA MET A 596 8.50 26.19 33.81
C MET A 596 7.18 26.41 34.57
N ALA A 597 6.25 25.45 34.51
CA ALA A 597 5.00 25.52 35.24
C ALA A 597 5.25 25.42 36.76
N LYS A 598 4.66 26.34 37.53
CA LYS A 598 4.82 26.39 39.00
C LYS A 598 3.82 25.53 39.77
N GLU A 599 2.79 25.01 39.10
CA GLU A 599 1.68 24.27 39.69
C GLU A 599 1.40 23.02 38.86
N TYR A 600 1.09 21.90 39.52
CA TYR A 600 0.57 20.71 38.87
C TYR A 600 -0.90 20.93 38.52
N GLY A 601 -1.26 20.68 37.26
CA GLY A 601 -2.64 20.77 36.82
C GLY A 601 -3.41 19.48 37.06
N MET A 602 -4.66 19.47 36.60
CA MET A 602 -5.61 18.37 36.76
C MET A 602 -5.15 17.03 36.18
N PHE A 603 -4.26 17.09 35.20
CA PHE A 603 -3.64 15.97 34.50
C PHE A 603 -2.11 16.01 34.66
N GLY A 604 -1.61 16.49 35.79
CA GLY A 604 -0.18 16.53 36.07
C GLY A 604 0.57 17.64 35.35
N GLN A 605 1.85 17.41 35.08
CA GLN A 605 2.77 18.44 34.59
C GLN A 605 2.84 18.44 33.06
N GLY A 606 2.11 19.36 32.44
CA GLY A 606 2.05 19.53 30.98
C GLY A 606 1.74 20.97 30.60
N VAL A 607 1.71 21.25 29.31
CA VAL A 607 1.23 22.53 28.77
C VAL A 607 -0.28 22.44 28.64
N TYR A 608 -0.99 23.34 29.33
CA TYR A 608 -2.46 23.40 29.30
C TYR A 608 -2.91 24.43 28.26
N LEU A 609 -3.85 23.98 27.43
CA LEU A 609 -4.40 24.73 26.31
C LEU A 609 -5.93 24.66 26.38
N ALA A 610 -6.59 25.66 25.79
CA ALA A 610 -8.04 25.78 25.81
C ALA A 610 -8.60 25.99 24.41
N GLU A 611 -9.72 25.34 24.09
CA GLU A 611 -10.51 25.66 22.90
C GLU A 611 -11.44 26.89 23.09
N SER A 612 -11.38 27.53 24.27
CA SER A 612 -12.18 28.70 24.60
C SER A 612 -11.28 29.88 24.97
N SER A 613 -11.46 31.00 24.27
CA SER A 613 -10.83 32.28 24.60
C SER A 613 -11.21 32.77 26.01
N THR A 614 -12.43 32.47 26.47
CA THR A 614 -12.87 32.77 27.86
C THR A 614 -12.09 32.00 28.91
N LYS A 615 -11.76 30.73 28.67
CA LYS A 615 -10.92 29.94 29.59
C LYS A 615 -9.49 30.46 29.58
N ALA A 616 -8.94 30.79 28.42
CA ALA A 616 -7.59 31.34 28.32
C ALA A 616 -7.47 32.70 29.03
N ASP A 617 -8.47 33.58 28.93
CA ASP A 617 -8.51 34.88 29.62
C ASP A 617 -8.35 34.76 31.15
N GLN A 618 -8.71 33.62 31.74
CA GLN A 618 -8.54 33.37 33.18
C GLN A 618 -7.05 33.35 33.62
N TYR A 619 -6.11 33.22 32.68
CA TYR A 619 -4.68 33.07 32.98
C TYR A 619 -3.83 34.27 32.50
N THR A 620 -4.44 35.36 32.03
CA THR A 620 -3.70 36.50 31.44
C THR A 620 -3.22 37.54 32.45
N ASP A 621 -3.64 37.44 33.70
CA ASP A 621 -3.17 38.26 34.81
C ASP A 621 -3.24 37.50 36.16
N PRO A 622 -2.51 37.94 37.20
CA PRO A 622 -2.61 37.33 38.52
C PRO A 622 -4.02 37.46 39.12
N ARG A 623 -4.49 36.42 39.83
CA ARG A 623 -5.81 36.41 40.52
C ARG A 623 -5.99 37.55 41.52
N THR A 624 -4.90 38.16 41.98
CA THR A 624 -4.88 39.26 42.95
C THR A 624 -4.85 40.64 42.32
N THR A 625 -4.57 40.76 41.02
CA THR A 625 -4.36 42.06 40.33
C THR A 625 -5.10 42.12 38.99
N ARG A 626 -6.31 41.57 38.96
CA ARG A 626 -7.19 41.56 37.78
C ARG A 626 -7.57 42.98 37.37
N ASN A 627 -7.56 43.28 36.08
CA ASN A 627 -8.03 44.57 35.55
C ASN A 627 -8.56 44.43 34.11
N LYS A 628 -9.24 45.48 33.61
CA LYS A 628 -9.81 45.51 32.26
C LYS A 628 -8.83 45.84 31.13
N GLY A 629 -7.66 46.40 31.48
CA GLY A 629 -6.68 46.88 30.49
C GLY A 629 -6.02 45.76 29.72
N GLU A 630 -4.97 46.12 28.99
CA GLU A 630 -4.36 45.27 27.98
C GLU A 630 -3.95 43.88 28.50
N LYS A 631 -4.42 42.84 27.82
CA LYS A 631 -4.13 41.43 28.06
C LYS A 631 -3.52 40.78 26.83
N ARG A 632 -2.86 39.65 27.05
CA ARG A 632 -2.23 38.85 26.00
C ARG A 632 -2.56 37.38 26.16
N MET A 633 -2.89 36.73 25.05
CA MET A 633 -2.98 35.28 24.95
C MET A 633 -2.33 34.81 23.66
N PHE A 634 -1.84 33.58 23.64
CA PHE A 634 -1.37 32.93 22.42
C PHE A 634 -2.49 32.14 21.79
N LEU A 635 -2.55 32.16 20.45
CA LEU A 635 -3.19 31.12 19.66
C LEU A 635 -2.08 30.20 19.15
N ALA A 636 -2.05 28.99 19.68
CA ALA A 636 -0.96 28.05 19.48
C ALA A 636 -1.35 26.91 18.56
N ARG A 637 -0.52 26.65 17.55
CA ARG A 637 -0.63 25.50 16.65
C ARG A 637 -0.15 24.26 17.42
N THR A 638 -1.03 23.27 17.58
CA THR A 638 -0.83 22.15 18.51
C THR A 638 -1.19 20.83 17.86
N CYS A 639 -0.27 19.85 17.91
CA CYS A 639 -0.54 18.50 17.43
C CYS A 639 -0.93 17.58 18.60
N LEU A 640 -2.18 17.13 18.63
CA LEU A 640 -2.68 16.26 19.69
C LEU A 640 -2.37 14.78 19.44
N GLY A 641 -2.01 14.38 18.22
CA GLY A 641 -1.67 13.00 17.85
C GLY A 641 -2.78 12.03 18.27
N LYS A 642 -2.40 10.87 18.82
CA LYS A 642 -3.37 9.96 19.45
C LYS A 642 -3.81 10.50 20.81
N ILE A 643 -5.07 10.86 20.93
CA ILE A 643 -5.64 11.47 22.14
C ILE A 643 -6.00 10.39 23.18
N HIS A 644 -5.61 10.63 24.44
CA HIS A 644 -6.18 9.95 25.61
C HIS A 644 -7.33 10.79 26.18
N LEU A 645 -8.57 10.29 26.08
CA LEU A 645 -9.73 10.96 26.68
C LEU A 645 -9.83 10.63 28.17
N ALA A 646 -9.77 11.64 29.03
CA ALA A 646 -9.86 11.50 30.48
C ALA A 646 -11.17 12.10 31.01
N LYS A 647 -12.00 11.27 31.65
CA LYS A 647 -13.25 11.68 32.32
C LYS A 647 -13.05 12.07 33.79
N GLU A 648 -11.92 11.67 34.37
CA GLU A 648 -11.55 11.91 35.75
C GLU A 648 -10.15 12.53 35.82
N LYS A 649 -9.85 13.22 36.94
CA LYS A 649 -8.54 13.85 37.16
C LYS A 649 -7.45 12.80 37.27
N LYS A 650 -6.27 13.08 36.68
CA LYS A 650 -5.07 12.24 36.79
C LYS A 650 -3.86 13.13 37.13
N GLU A 651 -3.86 13.69 38.34
CA GLU A 651 -2.93 14.75 38.78
C GLU A 651 -1.45 14.35 38.82
N LYS A 652 -1.14 13.05 38.67
CA LYS A 652 0.24 12.51 38.73
C LYS A 652 0.86 12.21 37.38
N LEU A 653 0.14 12.43 36.27
CA LEU A 653 0.68 12.12 34.95
C LEU A 653 1.92 12.96 34.65
N GLN A 654 2.97 12.27 34.19
CA GLN A 654 4.18 12.92 33.67
C GLN A 654 4.25 12.89 32.14
N ARG A 655 3.51 11.95 31.52
CA ARG A 655 3.33 11.81 30.07
C ARG A 655 1.98 11.14 29.79
N PRO A 656 1.50 11.10 28.54
CA PRO A 656 0.24 10.47 28.23
C PRO A 656 0.26 8.95 28.54
N PRO A 657 -0.89 8.37 28.91
CA PRO A 657 -1.01 6.93 29.15
C PRO A 657 -0.67 6.05 27.94
N CYS A 658 -0.26 4.81 28.21
CA CYS A 658 -0.23 3.74 27.21
C CYS A 658 -1.65 3.35 26.77
N PHE A 659 -1.79 2.83 25.54
CA PHE A 659 -3.06 2.29 25.02
C PHE A 659 -2.97 0.80 24.62
N GLN A 660 -1.85 0.13 24.95
CA GLN A 660 -1.73 -1.32 24.76
C GLN A 660 -2.78 -2.03 25.61
N THR A 661 -3.40 -3.10 25.09
CA THR A 661 -4.43 -3.86 25.79
C THR A 661 -3.99 -4.23 27.22
N GLY A 662 -4.76 -3.78 28.22
CA GLY A 662 -4.48 -4.02 29.64
C GLY A 662 -3.48 -3.04 30.29
N CYS A 663 -3.04 -1.99 29.58
CA CYS A 663 -2.11 -1.00 30.09
C CYS A 663 -2.64 0.43 29.91
N GLU A 664 -2.78 1.17 31.01
CA GLU A 664 -3.12 2.61 31.04
C GLU A 664 -2.11 3.42 31.84
N SER A 665 -0.90 2.86 32.01
CA SER A 665 0.16 3.47 32.80
C SER A 665 0.98 4.47 31.96
N ASP A 666 1.37 5.58 32.59
CA ASP A 666 2.36 6.52 32.07
C ASP A 666 3.80 6.07 32.37
N SER A 667 4.02 4.94 33.04
CA SER A 667 5.34 4.46 33.48
C SER A 667 5.67 3.04 33.02
N CYS A 668 4.98 2.52 32.01
CA CYS A 668 5.26 1.18 31.45
C CYS A 668 6.44 1.14 30.45
N GLU A 669 6.94 -0.07 30.19
CA GLU A 669 8.05 -0.37 29.24
C GLU A 669 7.61 -0.49 27.77
N HIS A 670 6.32 -0.36 27.47
CA HIS A 670 5.81 -0.39 26.09
C HIS A 670 6.42 0.72 25.22
N SER A 671 6.49 0.44 23.92
CA SER A 671 7.05 1.37 22.93
C SER A 671 6.29 2.70 22.92
N GLU A 672 6.97 3.81 22.61
CA GLU A 672 6.33 5.12 22.39
C GLU A 672 5.26 5.09 21.27
N ARG A 673 5.35 4.12 20.34
CA ARG A 673 4.28 3.88 19.35
C ARG A 673 2.97 3.41 19.97
N GLN A 674 3.01 2.82 21.16
CA GLN A 674 1.87 2.29 21.92
C GLN A 674 1.42 3.26 23.03
N ARG A 675 1.87 4.52 22.99
CA ARG A 675 1.50 5.57 23.93
C ARG A 675 0.63 6.62 23.25
N CYS A 676 -0.31 7.21 23.98
CA CYS A 676 -1.00 8.41 23.50
C CYS A 676 -0.03 9.59 23.42
N ASP A 677 -0.39 10.63 22.68
CA ASP A 677 0.44 11.82 22.46
C ASP A 677 -0.07 13.03 23.24
N SER A 678 -1.35 13.04 23.62
CA SER A 678 -1.95 14.10 24.43
C SER A 678 -3.04 13.56 25.37
N VAL A 679 -3.45 14.37 26.34
CA VAL A 679 -4.60 14.10 27.21
C VAL A 679 -5.65 15.19 26.99
N VAL A 680 -6.89 14.77 26.74
CA VAL A 680 -8.05 15.67 26.69
C VAL A 680 -8.97 15.35 27.87
N GLY A 681 -9.13 16.33 28.76
CA GLY A 681 -10.03 16.24 29.90
C GLY A 681 -11.46 16.64 29.52
N GLU A 682 -12.41 15.72 29.66
CA GLU A 682 -13.84 15.94 29.37
C GLU A 682 -14.75 15.29 30.44
N GLY A 683 -14.66 15.78 31.68
CA GLY A 683 -15.53 15.39 32.80
C GLY A 683 -16.59 16.45 33.13
N GLU A 684 -17.08 16.46 34.37
CA GLU A 684 -18.00 17.48 34.90
C GLU A 684 -17.31 18.82 35.19
N TRP A 685 -16.52 19.32 34.24
CA TRP A 685 -15.81 20.59 34.33
C TRP A 685 -16.42 21.62 33.39
N LEU A 686 -16.26 22.90 33.76
CA LEU A 686 -16.84 24.02 33.00
C LEU A 686 -16.25 24.14 31.58
N PHE A 687 -14.99 23.76 31.42
CA PHE A 687 -14.25 23.77 30.16
C PHE A 687 -13.48 22.46 30.01
N ARG A 688 -13.33 21.98 28.77
CA ARG A 688 -12.40 20.90 28.44
C ARG A 688 -10.96 21.41 28.54
N GLU A 689 -10.06 20.54 28.98
CA GLU A 689 -8.64 20.83 29.13
C GLU A 689 -7.85 20.03 28.10
N PHE A 690 -6.95 20.67 27.36
CA PHE A 690 -6.10 20.02 26.36
C PHE A 690 -4.66 20.08 26.86
N VAL A 691 -4.04 18.92 27.07
CA VAL A 691 -2.75 18.83 27.74
C VAL A 691 -1.74 18.09 26.87
N THR A 692 -0.61 18.75 26.63
CA THR A 692 0.55 18.21 25.93
C THR A 692 1.72 18.05 26.90
N TYR A 693 2.55 17.02 26.70
CA TYR A 693 3.64 16.66 27.63
C TYR A 693 5.01 16.65 26.95
N HIS A 694 5.08 17.21 25.75
CA HIS A 694 6.32 17.35 25.01
C HIS A 694 6.53 18.82 24.65
N HIS A 695 7.75 19.32 24.89
CA HIS A 695 8.07 20.75 24.75
C HIS A 695 7.83 21.29 23.33
N TYR A 696 8.02 20.44 22.32
CA TYR A 696 7.89 20.81 20.90
C TYR A 696 6.55 20.41 20.27
N GLN A 697 5.56 20.01 21.08
CA GLN A 697 4.24 19.60 20.56
C GLN A 697 3.34 20.80 20.20
N THR A 698 3.78 22.01 20.56
CA THR A 698 3.00 23.23 20.42
C THR A 698 3.89 24.39 19.95
N TYR A 699 3.45 25.12 18.92
CA TYR A 699 4.07 26.34 18.42
C TYR A 699 3.18 27.57 18.72
N PRO A 700 3.66 28.58 19.47
CA PRO A 700 2.87 29.77 19.84
C PRO A 700 2.75 30.77 18.68
N GLU A 701 2.05 30.35 17.62
CA GLU A 701 1.96 30.99 16.30
C GLU A 701 1.53 32.46 16.33
N TYR A 702 0.48 32.81 17.07
CA TYR A 702 -0.01 34.19 17.13
C TYR A 702 -0.10 34.72 18.57
N LEU A 703 0.42 35.92 18.79
CA LEU A 703 0.20 36.71 19.99
C LEU A 703 -0.99 37.65 19.78
N ILE A 704 -2.03 37.47 20.58
CA ILE A 704 -3.25 38.27 20.56
C ILE A 704 -3.21 39.25 21.72
N THR A 705 -3.30 40.54 21.42
CA THR A 705 -3.42 41.61 22.40
C THR A 705 -4.84 42.16 22.38
N TYR A 706 -5.48 42.29 23.54
CA TYR A 706 -6.89 42.65 23.66
C TYR A 706 -7.19 43.38 24.98
N ASP A 707 -8.32 44.09 25.02
CA ASP A 707 -8.90 44.65 26.26
C ASP A 707 -10.18 43.89 26.65
N ARG A 708 -10.52 43.93 27.95
CA ARG A 708 -11.80 43.44 28.47
C ARG A 708 -12.82 44.58 28.47
N ILE A 709 -13.98 44.39 27.83
CA ILE A 709 -15.04 45.42 27.69
C ILE A 709 -16.22 45.14 28.62
#